data_AF-A0A818R7Y1-F1
#
_entry.id   AF-A0A818R7Y1-F1
#
_cell.length_a   1.000
_cell.length_b   1.000
_cell.length_c   1.000
_cell.angle_alpha   90.00
_cell.angle_beta   90.00
_cell.angle_gamma   90.00
#
_symmetry.space_group_name_H-M   'P 1'
#
loop_
_entity.id
_entity.type
_entity.pdbx_description
1 polymer ?
#
loop_
_entity_poly.entity_id
_entity_poly.type
_entity_poly.pdbx_seq_one_letter_code
_entity_poly.pdbx_strand_id
1 'polypeptide(L)'
;MASGSSSTTSKPDKSSSSAAESKSAALPQPVRRVIQNFLLIWLDANIDETKEDFKNSLKHLRHIVVSITTFKDGKECCKFLDDIKKEKVFMIVSSALGRQVAPELQTMPQIELIYVFCGNKSYHEEWAKSIPKVKGVYTDIKPICEALEIDRQRCDRNMISISFNNLDPLFMYTQLLKEALLEIEDDDKTSIKDLAEYCREQDDIPEDQIKQIEREYHKHTPIWWYTAETFIYSTLNRGLRVMDVDIIMKLGVVVILIPTLVIVTKRSKHNHEDGISSVTTRNADDYQSNSDYYQSLTDVHDFSQTDNLRLDRLSSPRFHPINGKSIIYLRRQYHMPDLRGSTTTLHWLDLETNKNIQLTQPIWGKHDSQFYWINSNAILFLSNRASSGLNQIFQLTLPDNLLETTNTFIEPIQITNYSLSIGNLLVNRQATRLAFSCQVYANLSIEETFARQIAEKNSGRTFYQFDKLFIRHWDEYMTGLRHHPFLVSIERQSNGIFKFSSEPVDVLFNIDSDSPTKPFGDGKTQWSFSANGNSFAYTRQYDETSAVAWTTNLDIYTIDLSIPGQASVCITCENLATDTDPSYSPTDNNILIYRSQSKPGYESDQYKIKLYNGSNTKQTLLDNWDRSIQVVTWSPDGQSLFLELPEEARNVIYHLSNNQPLIRLISKGTSRDINVHPMNNQEFIFTHQSFVEPINIYFYSSDGSMRSLTDHNKALLAKVRLSPAVEAFSFAGARGDQVWGWHMPPSNGTGKRAPLAFLIHGGPQSSWDEAWGFGWNFQTYASQGYAVIGINFHGSDSYGQNFTDSIISEYGSLPYEDLQLGLTYALNKYPYIDSDRAVALGASYGGYMIYWIAGQPEMSRRFKTLIPHNGIFDTRFMGYSTEELFFTEHDAGGYTPWENPDAYERYNPLNHVANWTQPMLIILGAHDYRVPDTQGIGAFNALQRRGIESRLVYFPTENHWILNPLHSLA
;
A
#
# COMPACT_ATOMS: atom_id res chain seq x y z
N MET A 1 14.32 -69.29 16.35
CA MET A 1 15.07 -69.50 15.09
C MET A 1 15.43 -68.10 14.60
N ALA A 2 16.67 -67.67 14.42
CA ALA A 2 17.88 -68.31 13.87
C ALA A 2 17.74 -68.60 12.35
N SER A 3 18.68 -68.24 11.47
CA SER A 3 19.90 -67.41 11.62
C SER A 3 20.62 -67.17 10.28
N GLY A 4 21.20 -65.99 10.05
CA GLY A 4 22.17 -65.73 8.95
C GLY A 4 21.57 -65.54 7.55
N SER A 5 22.33 -65.21 6.48
CA SER A 5 23.77 -64.86 6.35
C SER A 5 24.12 -64.57 4.87
N SER A 6 25.12 -63.78 4.46
CA SER A 6 25.92 -62.70 5.10
C SER A 6 26.95 -62.10 4.12
N SER A 7 27.29 -60.80 4.21
CA SER A 7 28.45 -60.09 3.58
C SER A 7 28.41 -59.94 2.03
N THR A 8 29.11 -59.02 1.36
CA THR A 8 30.37 -58.22 1.58
C THR A 8 30.20 -56.79 0.98
N THR A 9 31.07 -55.76 0.95
CA THR A 9 32.38 -55.27 1.51
C THR A 9 32.46 -53.75 1.16
N SER A 10 33.31 -52.83 1.70
CA SER A 10 34.14 -52.73 2.92
C SER A 10 34.85 -51.36 3.05
N LYS A 11 34.83 -50.76 4.25
CA LYS A 11 35.95 -50.08 4.98
C LYS A 11 36.73 -48.87 4.37
N PRO A 12 37.51 -48.10 5.18
CA PRO A 12 37.64 -48.07 6.66
C PRO A 12 37.10 -46.72 7.26
N ASP A 13 36.91 -46.47 8.57
CA ASP A 13 37.64 -46.79 9.83
C ASP A 13 39.00 -46.07 10.01
N LYS A 14 39.39 -45.50 11.18
CA LYS A 14 38.70 -45.24 12.48
C LYS A 14 39.59 -44.33 13.38
N SER A 15 39.00 -43.65 14.38
CA SER A 15 39.50 -43.31 15.75
C SER A 15 41.01 -43.04 16.04
N SER A 16 41.43 -42.12 16.93
CA SER A 16 41.12 -42.11 18.39
C SER A 16 41.88 -41.01 19.17
N SER A 17 41.36 -40.63 20.35
CA SER A 17 42.03 -40.16 21.60
C SER A 17 43.36 -39.37 21.54
N SER A 18 43.55 -38.29 22.31
CA SER A 18 43.40 -38.22 23.78
C SER A 18 43.53 -36.77 24.30
N ALA A 19 43.29 -36.53 25.60
CA ALA A 19 43.40 -35.21 26.23
C ALA A 19 44.51 -35.15 27.30
N ALA A 20 45.24 -34.03 27.39
CA ALA A 20 46.04 -33.67 28.56
C ALA A 20 46.45 -32.17 28.60
N GLU A 21 46.02 -31.50 29.67
CA GLU A 21 46.69 -30.40 30.40
C GLU A 21 46.99 -29.03 29.73
N SER A 22 47.27 -28.05 30.60
CA SER A 22 47.30 -26.61 30.31
C SER A 22 48.51 -25.91 30.96
N LYS A 23 48.83 -24.70 30.49
CA LYS A 23 49.41 -23.61 31.31
C LYS A 23 49.27 -22.25 30.62
N SER A 24 49.41 -21.18 31.41
CA SER A 24 48.74 -19.91 31.16
C SER A 24 49.63 -18.67 31.27
N ALA A 25 49.26 -17.64 30.48
CA ALA A 25 49.44 -16.19 30.73
C ALA A 25 50.89 -15.63 30.79
N ALA A 26 51.13 -14.32 30.66
CA ALA A 26 50.19 -13.19 30.68
C ALA A 26 50.58 -11.99 29.77
N LEU A 27 49.54 -11.29 29.27
CA LEU A 27 49.34 -9.83 29.12
C LEU A 27 50.51 -8.92 28.67
N PRO A 28 50.24 -7.99 27.74
CA PRO A 28 49.88 -6.64 28.19
C PRO A 28 48.40 -6.20 28.09
N GLN A 29 48.16 -5.03 28.70
CA GLN A 29 46.93 -4.24 28.83
C GLN A 29 46.25 -3.78 27.52
N PRO A 30 44.98 -3.32 27.54
CA PRO A 30 44.18 -3.05 26.34
C PRO A 30 44.35 -1.64 25.76
N VAL A 31 43.97 -1.48 24.49
CA VAL A 31 43.79 -0.17 23.83
C VAL A 31 42.44 -0.14 23.11
N ARG A 32 41.55 0.79 23.50
CA ARG A 32 40.30 1.13 22.78
C ARG A 32 40.63 1.61 21.35
N ARG A 33 39.91 1.14 20.31
CA ARG A 33 39.75 1.84 19.02
C ARG A 33 38.57 1.33 18.18
N VAL A 34 38.03 2.23 17.36
CA VAL A 34 36.94 2.02 16.40
C VAL A 34 37.53 1.71 15.01
N ILE A 35 36.77 1.04 14.15
CA ILE A 35 37.12 0.61 12.79
C ILE A 35 36.10 1.25 11.81
N GLN A 36 36.42 1.63 10.57
CA GLN A 36 37.58 2.38 10.05
C GLN A 36 37.23 2.79 8.60
N ASN A 37 37.34 4.07 8.24
CA ASN A 37 37.16 4.49 6.84
C ASN A 37 38.33 3.99 5.98
N PHE A 38 38.02 3.42 4.81
CA PHE A 38 38.99 3.08 3.78
C PHE A 38 38.88 4.03 2.59
N LEU A 39 39.89 4.89 2.43
CA LEU A 39 40.08 5.75 1.26
C LEU A 39 41.00 5.05 0.25
N LEU A 40 40.72 5.19 -1.05
CA LEU A 40 41.67 4.84 -2.10
C LEU A 40 42.32 6.11 -2.67
N ILE A 41 43.64 6.13 -2.76
CA ILE A 41 44.36 7.21 -3.46
C ILE A 41 45.02 6.67 -4.72
N TRP A 42 44.77 7.29 -5.87
CA TRP A 42 45.46 7.00 -7.13
C TRP A 42 46.42 8.15 -7.46
N LEU A 43 47.72 7.89 -7.32
CA LEU A 43 48.80 8.83 -7.64
C LEU A 43 49.48 8.44 -8.97
N ASP A 44 49.27 9.23 -10.01
CA ASP A 44 49.90 9.03 -11.32
C ASP A 44 50.11 10.36 -12.08
N ALA A 45 51.35 10.60 -12.49
CA ALA A 45 51.78 11.79 -13.22
C ALA A 45 51.04 11.99 -14.57
N ASN A 46 50.57 10.90 -15.19
CA ASN A 46 49.97 10.92 -16.53
C ASN A 46 48.44 10.72 -16.53
N ILE A 47 47.75 11.03 -15.42
CA ILE A 47 46.27 10.96 -15.36
C ILE A 47 45.66 11.88 -16.43
N ASP A 48 44.92 11.26 -17.36
CA ASP A 48 44.14 11.90 -18.40
C ASP A 48 42.67 11.49 -18.24
N GLU A 49 41.91 12.36 -17.58
CA GLU A 49 40.52 12.12 -17.19
C GLU A 49 39.56 12.12 -18.39
N THR A 50 40.04 12.51 -19.58
CA THR A 50 39.26 12.46 -20.81
C THR A 50 39.22 11.07 -21.43
N LYS A 51 40.23 10.22 -21.16
CA LYS A 51 40.34 8.87 -21.74
C LYS A 51 39.34 7.89 -21.14
N GLU A 52 38.66 7.16 -22.02
CA GLU A 52 37.59 6.25 -21.64
C GLU A 52 38.09 5.07 -20.79
N ASP A 53 39.28 4.55 -21.06
CA ASP A 53 39.90 3.49 -20.26
C ASP A 53 40.15 3.92 -18.81
N PHE A 54 40.50 5.19 -18.58
CA PHE A 54 40.70 5.73 -17.23
C PHE A 54 39.37 5.98 -16.51
N LYS A 55 38.35 6.50 -17.21
CA LYS A 55 36.98 6.59 -16.66
C LYS A 55 36.43 5.22 -16.29
N ASN A 56 36.62 4.22 -17.15
CA ASN A 56 36.22 2.84 -16.88
C ASN A 56 37.01 2.23 -15.73
N SER A 57 38.31 2.52 -15.61
CA SER A 57 39.14 2.11 -14.46
C SER A 57 38.60 2.66 -13.15
N LEU A 58 38.33 3.98 -13.08
CA LEU A 58 37.73 4.62 -11.91
C LEU A 58 36.30 4.12 -11.64
N LYS A 59 35.51 3.83 -12.68
CA LYS A 59 34.17 3.25 -12.52
C LYS A 59 34.23 1.92 -11.80
N HIS A 60 35.10 0.99 -12.21
CA HIS A 60 35.24 -0.30 -11.54
C HIS A 60 35.71 -0.15 -10.08
N LEU A 61 36.72 0.68 -9.82
CA LEU A 61 37.22 0.90 -8.44
C LEU A 61 36.16 1.53 -7.52
N ARG A 62 35.26 2.39 -8.04
CA ARG A 62 34.15 2.98 -7.26
C ARG A 62 33.07 1.99 -6.82
N HIS A 63 33.12 0.73 -7.27
CA HIS A 63 32.28 -0.35 -6.73
C HIS A 63 32.95 -1.09 -5.56
N ILE A 64 34.23 -0.80 -5.26
CA ILE A 64 35.07 -1.49 -4.27
C ILE A 64 35.36 -0.58 -3.07
N VAL A 65 35.48 0.73 -3.28
CA VAL A 65 35.83 1.71 -2.22
C VAL A 65 34.90 2.91 -2.21
N VAL A 66 34.61 3.41 -1.00
CA VAL A 66 33.67 4.52 -0.74
C VAL A 66 34.11 5.83 -1.39
N SER A 67 35.42 6.07 -1.48
CA SER A 67 35.98 7.28 -2.07
C SER A 67 37.31 7.00 -2.78
N ILE A 68 37.56 7.76 -3.86
CA ILE A 68 38.82 7.75 -4.60
C ILE A 68 39.29 9.19 -4.80
N THR A 69 40.51 9.49 -4.36
CA THR A 69 41.18 10.78 -4.63
C THR A 69 42.34 10.58 -5.60
N THR A 70 42.40 11.40 -6.65
CA THR A 70 43.46 11.37 -7.67
C THR A 70 44.49 12.45 -7.43
N PHE A 71 45.77 12.15 -7.66
CA PHE A 71 46.87 13.12 -7.60
C PHE A 71 47.84 12.93 -8.78
N LYS A 72 48.44 14.03 -9.23
CA LYS A 72 49.51 14.02 -10.26
C LYS A 72 50.89 14.40 -9.72
N ASP A 73 50.96 15.09 -8.58
CA ASP A 73 52.19 15.38 -7.85
C ASP A 73 52.25 14.59 -6.52
N GLY A 74 53.39 13.97 -6.25
CA GLY A 74 53.59 13.14 -5.06
C GLY A 74 53.67 13.94 -3.75
N LYS A 75 54.11 15.19 -3.76
CA LYS A 75 54.20 16.06 -2.58
C LYS A 75 52.83 16.57 -2.15
N GLU A 76 51.96 16.89 -3.12
CA GLU A 76 50.55 17.22 -2.83
C GLU A 76 49.83 16.03 -2.21
N CYS A 77 50.07 14.83 -2.75
CA CYS A 77 49.55 13.58 -2.19
C CYS A 77 50.08 13.31 -0.77
N CYS A 78 51.39 13.44 -0.52
CA CYS A 78 51.96 13.28 0.82
C CYS A 78 51.40 14.32 1.82
N LYS A 79 51.24 15.58 1.39
CA LYS A 79 50.64 16.62 2.24
C LYS A 79 49.19 16.30 2.60
N PHE A 80 48.37 15.92 1.62
CA PHE A 80 46.98 15.49 1.87
C PHE A 80 46.91 14.29 2.82
N LEU A 81 47.79 13.30 2.63
CA LEU A 81 47.93 12.16 3.55
C LEU A 81 48.30 12.58 4.96
N ASP A 82 49.14 13.60 5.13
CA ASP A 82 49.45 14.21 6.42
C ASP A 82 48.25 14.98 7.02
N ASP A 83 47.28 15.46 6.24
CA ASP A 83 46.07 16.05 6.80
C ASP A 83 45.08 14.97 7.31
N ILE A 84 44.99 13.80 6.66
CA ILE A 84 44.03 12.72 6.98
C ILE A 84 44.54 11.62 7.94
N LYS A 85 45.21 11.98 9.04
CA LYS A 85 45.93 11.07 9.97
C LYS A 85 45.13 9.97 10.71
N LYS A 86 43.86 9.73 10.40
CA LYS A 86 42.97 8.80 11.14
C LYS A 86 42.32 7.70 10.28
N GLU A 87 42.33 7.84 8.96
CA GLU A 87 41.72 6.86 8.05
C GLU A 87 42.73 5.77 7.66
N LYS A 88 42.26 4.63 7.16
CA LYS A 88 43.12 3.69 6.44
C LYS A 88 43.08 4.00 4.95
N VAL A 89 44.22 3.91 4.30
CA VAL A 89 44.39 4.29 2.91
C VAL A 89 44.99 3.14 2.13
N PHE A 90 44.26 2.67 1.13
CA PHE A 90 44.81 1.87 0.05
C PHE A 90 45.35 2.82 -1.04
N MET A 91 46.43 2.43 -1.72
CA MET A 91 47.06 3.33 -2.69
C MET A 91 47.42 2.62 -4.00
N ILE A 92 47.02 3.22 -5.12
CA ILE A 92 47.49 2.87 -6.46
C ILE A 92 48.52 3.92 -6.86
N VAL A 93 49.72 3.49 -7.26
CA VAL A 93 50.78 4.38 -7.74
C VAL A 93 51.22 3.98 -9.15
N SER A 94 51.36 4.93 -10.07
CA SER A 94 52.05 4.61 -11.32
C SER A 94 53.54 4.47 -11.07
N SER A 95 54.19 3.54 -11.76
CA SER A 95 55.53 3.08 -11.36
C SER A 95 56.65 4.14 -11.42
N ALA A 96 56.46 5.23 -12.16
CA ALA A 96 57.40 6.34 -12.19
C ALA A 96 57.39 7.11 -10.86
N LEU A 97 56.21 7.57 -10.42
CA LEU A 97 56.04 8.22 -9.11
C LEU A 97 56.22 7.21 -7.98
N GLY A 98 55.67 6.00 -8.11
CA GLY A 98 55.79 4.93 -7.13
C GLY A 98 57.24 4.64 -6.73
N ARG A 99 58.17 4.59 -7.69
CA ARG A 99 59.61 4.39 -7.39
C ARG A 99 60.21 5.56 -6.60
N GLN A 100 59.68 6.77 -6.78
CA GLN A 100 60.14 7.99 -6.11
C GLN A 100 59.55 8.14 -4.70
N VAL A 101 58.24 7.89 -4.52
CA VAL A 101 57.53 8.20 -3.26
C VAL A 101 57.08 7.00 -2.42
N ALA A 102 56.96 5.79 -2.97
CA ALA A 102 56.61 4.60 -2.16
C ALA A 102 57.59 4.32 -1.00
N PRO A 103 58.91 4.59 -1.10
CA PRO A 103 59.84 4.47 0.03
C PRO A 103 59.51 5.38 1.22
N GLU A 104 58.87 6.52 0.98
CA GLU A 104 58.42 7.50 1.98
C GLU A 104 57.01 7.13 2.47
N LEU A 105 56.06 6.96 1.54
CA LEU A 105 54.65 6.61 1.81
C LEU A 105 54.49 5.32 2.62
N GLN A 106 55.35 4.31 2.45
CA GLN A 106 55.27 3.10 3.26
C GLN A 106 55.42 3.35 4.77
N THR A 107 56.13 4.42 5.15
CA THR A 107 56.38 4.76 6.57
C THR A 107 55.17 5.41 7.23
N MET A 108 54.25 5.98 6.44
CA MET A 108 53.02 6.59 6.94
C MET A 108 52.09 5.51 7.53
N PRO A 109 51.65 5.61 8.80
CA PRO A 109 50.81 4.60 9.44
C PRO A 109 49.39 4.47 8.85
N GLN A 110 48.90 5.51 8.15
CA GLN A 110 47.61 5.53 7.47
C GLN A 110 47.61 4.75 6.14
N ILE A 111 48.76 4.60 5.47
CA ILE A 111 48.87 3.74 4.28
C ILE A 111 48.84 2.28 4.72
N GLU A 112 47.82 1.52 4.33
CA GLU A 112 47.73 0.09 4.64
C GLU A 112 48.50 -0.73 3.59
N LEU A 113 48.12 -0.59 2.30
CA LEU A 113 48.64 -1.36 1.16
C LEU A 113 48.86 -0.46 -0.06
N ILE A 114 49.88 -0.79 -0.86
CA ILE A 114 50.22 -0.10 -2.10
C ILE A 114 50.20 -1.09 -3.28
N TYR A 115 49.63 -0.70 -4.41
CA TYR A 115 49.60 -1.47 -5.66
C TYR A 115 50.24 -0.63 -6.77
N VAL A 116 51.19 -1.20 -7.52
CA VAL A 116 51.93 -0.46 -8.56
C VAL A 116 51.35 -0.80 -9.94
N PHE A 117 50.90 0.22 -10.66
CA PHE A 117 50.34 0.10 -12.01
C PHE A 117 51.34 0.62 -13.07
N CYS A 118 51.66 -0.18 -14.09
CA CYS A 118 52.66 0.20 -15.10
C CYS A 118 52.67 -0.65 -16.37
N GLY A 119 53.14 -0.08 -17.49
CA GLY A 119 53.31 -0.81 -18.76
C GLY A 119 54.50 -1.77 -18.84
N ASN A 120 55.44 -1.76 -17.86
CA ASN A 120 56.61 -2.64 -17.86
C ASN A 120 56.86 -3.23 -16.47
N LYS A 121 56.11 -4.29 -16.14
CA LYS A 121 56.18 -4.98 -14.85
C LYS A 121 57.60 -5.38 -14.45
N SER A 122 58.33 -6.06 -15.33
CA SER A 122 59.65 -6.62 -15.03
C SER A 122 60.68 -5.57 -14.60
N TYR A 123 60.63 -4.35 -15.16
CA TYR A 123 61.53 -3.26 -14.77
C TYR A 123 61.22 -2.67 -13.38
N HIS A 124 59.99 -2.82 -12.89
CA HIS A 124 59.56 -2.26 -11.61
C HIS A 124 59.36 -3.27 -10.48
N GLU A 125 59.26 -4.57 -10.79
CA GLU A 125 59.03 -5.62 -9.80
C GLU A 125 60.18 -5.79 -8.80
N GLU A 126 61.43 -5.52 -9.21
CA GLU A 126 62.62 -5.64 -8.36
C GLU A 126 62.64 -4.65 -7.19
N TRP A 127 62.39 -3.36 -7.43
CA TRP A 127 62.31 -2.36 -6.36
C TRP A 127 60.97 -2.41 -5.60
N ALA A 128 59.89 -2.83 -6.25
CA ALA A 128 58.60 -3.00 -5.57
C ALA A 128 58.68 -4.06 -4.46
N LYS A 129 59.43 -5.16 -4.69
CA LYS A 129 59.63 -6.24 -3.72
C LYS A 129 60.43 -5.85 -2.47
N SER A 130 61.15 -4.73 -2.46
CA SER A 130 61.86 -4.24 -1.27
C SER A 130 61.03 -3.31 -0.37
N ILE A 131 59.77 -3.06 -0.70
CA ILE A 131 58.84 -2.17 0.01
C ILE A 131 57.68 -3.00 0.59
N PRO A 132 57.68 -3.40 1.89
CA PRO A 132 56.74 -4.41 2.42
C PRO A 132 55.24 -4.10 2.31
N LYS A 133 54.85 -2.83 2.15
CA LYS A 133 53.46 -2.43 1.90
C LYS A 133 53.03 -2.57 0.44
N VAL A 134 53.95 -2.71 -0.51
CA VAL A 134 53.61 -2.97 -1.92
C VAL A 134 53.19 -4.43 -2.06
N LYS A 135 51.97 -4.67 -2.55
CA LYS A 135 51.38 -6.02 -2.69
C LYS A 135 51.46 -6.60 -4.09
N GLY A 136 51.72 -5.77 -5.10
CA GLY A 136 52.06 -6.26 -6.44
C GLY A 136 52.39 -5.16 -7.43
N VAL A 137 52.93 -5.59 -8.57
CA VAL A 137 53.13 -4.79 -9.78
C VAL A 137 52.26 -5.39 -10.89
N TYR A 138 51.50 -4.54 -11.58
CA TYR A 138 50.44 -4.94 -12.50
C TYR A 138 50.47 -4.09 -13.78
N THR A 139 50.07 -4.70 -14.90
CA THR A 139 49.95 -4.09 -16.23
C THR A 139 48.50 -3.85 -16.66
N ASP A 140 47.56 -4.32 -15.86
CA ASP A 140 46.11 -4.19 -16.04
C ASP A 140 45.51 -3.75 -14.70
N ILE A 141 44.44 -2.96 -14.72
CA ILE A 141 43.74 -2.47 -13.53
C ILE A 141 42.82 -3.54 -12.93
N LYS A 142 42.26 -4.45 -13.73
CA LYS A 142 41.29 -5.44 -13.25
C LYS A 142 41.88 -6.37 -12.18
N PRO A 143 43.12 -6.89 -12.29
CA PRO A 143 43.76 -7.64 -11.20
C PRO A 143 44.11 -6.79 -9.96
N ILE A 144 44.20 -5.45 -10.08
CA ILE A 144 44.30 -4.56 -8.92
C ILE A 144 42.94 -4.46 -8.22
N CYS A 145 41.84 -4.31 -8.98
CA CYS A 145 40.47 -4.33 -8.45
C CYS A 145 40.19 -5.64 -7.68
N GLU A 146 40.51 -6.79 -8.27
CA GLU A 146 40.33 -8.11 -7.66
C GLU A 146 41.17 -8.28 -6.38
N ALA A 147 42.41 -7.77 -6.36
CA ALA A 147 43.26 -7.78 -5.16
C ALA A 147 42.76 -6.83 -4.05
N LEU A 148 42.34 -5.61 -4.42
CA LEU A 148 41.77 -4.63 -3.50
C LEU A 148 40.51 -5.15 -2.83
N GLU A 149 39.60 -5.78 -3.58
CA GLU A 149 38.36 -6.32 -3.02
C GLU A 149 38.64 -7.49 -2.07
N ILE A 150 39.61 -8.37 -2.39
CA ILE A 150 40.05 -9.44 -1.47
C ILE A 150 40.68 -8.87 -0.19
N ASP A 151 41.51 -7.83 -0.28
CA ASP A 151 42.17 -7.23 0.88
C ASP A 151 41.23 -6.34 1.72
N ARG A 152 40.24 -5.70 1.11
CA ARG A 152 39.10 -5.06 1.80
C ARG A 152 38.27 -6.09 2.55
N GLN A 153 37.82 -7.15 1.87
CA GLN A 153 37.09 -8.26 2.49
C GLN A 153 37.89 -8.98 3.57
N ARG A 154 39.23 -8.92 3.58
CA ARG A 154 40.07 -9.42 4.69
C ARG A 154 40.03 -8.51 5.92
N CYS A 155 39.83 -7.20 5.75
CA CYS A 155 39.64 -6.26 6.84
C CYS A 155 38.23 -6.34 7.45
N ASP A 156 37.22 -6.57 6.62
CA ASP A 156 35.80 -6.40 6.98
C ASP A 156 35.11 -7.67 7.57
N ARG A 157 35.84 -8.76 7.82
CA ARG A 157 35.31 -10.14 8.05
C ARG A 157 34.34 -10.36 9.23
N ASN A 158 34.08 -9.36 10.07
CA ASN A 158 33.33 -9.51 11.32
C ASN A 158 32.01 -8.71 11.35
N MET A 159 31.39 -8.45 10.19
CA MET A 159 30.10 -7.74 10.10
C MET A 159 29.08 -8.44 9.21
N ILE A 160 27.85 -8.52 9.70
CA ILE A 160 26.62 -8.68 8.90
C ILE A 160 26.03 -7.27 8.71
N SER A 161 25.35 -7.01 7.60
CA SER A 161 24.83 -5.69 7.24
C SER A 161 23.32 -5.73 6.97
N ILE A 162 22.62 -4.65 7.34
CA ILE A 162 21.21 -4.41 7.04
C ILE A 162 21.08 -2.97 6.55
N SER A 163 20.20 -2.73 5.57
CA SER A 163 20.01 -1.42 4.92
C SER A 163 18.59 -0.88 5.11
N PHE A 164 18.46 0.40 5.46
CA PHE A 164 17.20 1.11 5.63
C PHE A 164 17.29 2.54 5.06
N ASN A 165 16.42 2.89 4.12
CA ASN A 165 16.36 4.22 3.51
C ASN A 165 15.38 5.14 4.26
N ASN A 166 15.86 6.29 4.75
CA ASN A 166 15.07 7.46 5.17
C ASN A 166 13.82 7.18 6.03
N LEU A 167 13.98 6.56 7.20
CA LEU A 167 12.93 6.40 8.21
C LEU A 167 13.02 7.47 9.31
N ASP A 168 11.89 7.73 9.97
CA ASP A 168 11.82 8.63 11.13
C ASP A 168 12.70 8.13 12.30
N PRO A 169 13.41 9.00 13.04
CA PRO A 169 14.28 8.57 14.14
C PRO A 169 13.58 7.76 15.24
N LEU A 170 12.34 8.09 15.59
CA LEU A 170 11.57 7.37 16.61
C LEU A 170 11.19 5.96 16.14
N PHE A 171 10.85 5.83 14.86
CA PHE A 171 10.60 4.54 14.21
C PHE A 171 11.89 3.71 14.09
N MET A 172 13.01 4.35 13.74
CA MET A 172 14.35 3.74 13.73
C MET A 172 14.72 3.16 15.11
N TYR A 173 14.59 3.94 16.19
CA TYR A 173 14.89 3.44 17.55
C TYR A 173 13.97 2.27 17.95
N THR A 174 12.69 2.31 17.58
CA THR A 174 11.72 1.24 17.87
C THR A 174 12.03 -0.04 17.10
N GLN A 175 12.44 0.07 15.83
CA GLN A 175 12.85 -1.07 15.01
C GLN A 175 14.19 -1.67 15.51
N LEU A 176 15.15 -0.84 15.94
CA LEU A 176 16.41 -1.32 16.51
C LEU A 176 16.22 -2.03 17.85
N LEU A 177 15.33 -1.50 18.71
CA LEU A 177 14.92 -2.16 19.95
C LEU A 177 14.29 -3.54 19.67
N LYS A 178 13.40 -3.63 18.68
CA LYS A 178 12.76 -4.88 18.27
C LYS A 178 13.80 -5.94 17.89
N GLU A 179 14.67 -5.67 16.93
CA GLU A 179 15.59 -6.70 16.43
C GLU A 179 16.65 -7.09 17.50
N ALA A 180 17.10 -6.13 18.33
CA ALA A 180 17.99 -6.41 19.45
C ALA A 180 17.37 -7.29 20.56
N LEU A 181 16.04 -7.26 20.72
CA LEU A 181 15.31 -8.12 21.66
C LEU A 181 14.89 -9.46 21.06
N LEU A 182 14.65 -9.52 19.74
CA LEU A 182 14.35 -10.77 19.04
C LEU A 182 15.60 -11.64 18.88
N GLU A 183 16.79 -11.06 18.69
CA GLU A 183 18.06 -11.81 18.69
C GLU A 183 18.52 -12.30 20.09
N ILE A 184 17.66 -12.33 21.12
CA ILE A 184 17.95 -12.97 22.41
C ILE A 184 17.52 -14.46 22.37
N GLU A 185 17.84 -15.14 21.27
CA GLU A 185 17.53 -16.57 21.09
C GLU A 185 18.49 -17.50 21.85
N ASP A 186 17.92 -18.63 22.27
CA ASP A 186 18.57 -19.89 22.68
C ASP A 186 19.43 -20.00 23.97
N ASP A 187 19.51 -18.99 24.86
CA ASP A 187 19.97 -19.23 26.25
C ASP A 187 18.96 -18.77 27.33
N ASP A 188 18.33 -19.75 28.00
CA ASP A 188 17.17 -19.56 28.89
C ASP A 188 17.59 -18.95 30.24
N LYS A 189 17.07 -17.75 30.54
CA LYS A 189 17.24 -16.95 31.77
C LYS A 189 18.59 -16.26 31.98
N THR A 190 19.69 -16.66 31.33
CA THR A 190 21.01 -16.05 31.54
C THR A 190 21.03 -14.57 31.16
N SER A 191 20.63 -14.22 29.93
CA SER A 191 20.68 -12.84 29.42
C SER A 191 19.83 -11.83 30.20
N ILE A 192 18.68 -12.28 30.74
CA ILE A 192 17.81 -11.45 31.60
C ILE A 192 18.44 -11.22 32.97
N LYS A 193 19.15 -12.22 33.51
CA LYS A 193 19.94 -12.08 34.73
C LYS A 193 21.08 -11.08 34.55
N ASP A 194 21.88 -11.22 33.49
CA ASP A 194 23.00 -10.30 33.21
C ASP A 194 22.50 -8.85 33.07
N LEU A 195 21.35 -8.64 32.42
CA LEU A 195 20.71 -7.33 32.30
C LEU A 195 20.22 -6.80 33.67
N ALA A 196 19.55 -7.63 34.48
CA ALA A 196 19.06 -7.25 35.80
C ALA A 196 20.21 -6.98 36.79
N GLU A 197 21.30 -7.74 36.71
CA GLU A 197 22.49 -7.57 37.54
C GLU A 197 23.27 -6.31 37.12
N TYR A 198 23.38 -5.99 35.82
CA TYR A 198 23.88 -4.69 35.36
C TYR A 198 22.99 -3.53 35.84
N CYS A 199 21.67 -3.69 35.86
CA CYS A 199 20.78 -2.66 36.42
C CYS A 199 21.04 -2.44 37.93
N ARG A 200 21.45 -3.47 38.67
CA ARG A 200 21.88 -3.33 40.09
C ARG A 200 23.25 -2.67 40.26
N GLU A 201 24.05 -2.57 39.20
CA GLU A 201 25.30 -1.79 39.20
C GLU A 201 25.09 -0.28 38.99
N GLN A 202 23.87 0.20 38.65
CA GLN A 202 23.63 1.63 38.40
C GLN A 202 22.86 2.26 39.58
N ASP A 203 23.43 3.31 40.18
CA ASP A 203 22.89 3.96 41.39
C ASP A 203 21.53 4.69 41.17
N ASP A 204 21.02 4.79 39.93
CA ASP A 204 19.77 5.48 39.57
C ASP A 204 18.55 4.55 39.32
N ILE A 205 18.67 3.23 39.52
CA ILE A 205 17.61 2.26 39.18
C ILE A 205 16.95 1.61 40.42
N PRO A 206 15.62 1.73 40.62
CA PRO A 206 14.92 1.07 41.72
C PRO A 206 14.86 -0.47 41.61
N GLU A 207 15.30 -1.16 42.67
CA GLU A 207 15.36 -2.63 42.76
C GLU A 207 14.00 -3.32 42.59
N ASP A 208 12.88 -2.65 42.84
CA ASP A 208 11.53 -3.14 42.60
C ASP A 208 11.17 -3.20 41.10
N GLN A 209 11.65 -2.24 40.29
CA GLN A 209 11.52 -2.28 38.82
C GLN A 209 12.37 -3.40 38.21
N ILE A 210 13.60 -3.59 38.71
CA ILE A 210 14.47 -4.71 38.30
C ILE A 210 13.77 -6.04 38.59
N LYS A 211 13.22 -6.20 39.80
CA LYS A 211 12.41 -7.36 40.19
C LYS A 211 11.07 -7.48 39.46
N GLN A 212 10.61 -6.49 38.71
CA GLN A 212 9.43 -6.59 37.84
C GLN A 212 9.81 -7.22 36.51
N ILE A 213 10.90 -6.76 35.88
CA ILE A 213 11.48 -7.34 34.66
C ILE A 213 11.81 -8.83 34.85
N GLU A 214 12.44 -9.18 35.98
CA GLU A 214 12.74 -10.58 36.36
C GLU A 214 11.50 -11.47 36.54
N ARG A 215 10.29 -10.91 36.64
CA ARG A 215 9.03 -11.63 36.83
C ARG A 215 8.16 -11.71 35.56
N GLU A 216 8.13 -10.65 34.76
CA GLU A 216 7.22 -10.53 33.61
C GLU A 216 7.78 -11.08 32.29
N TYR A 217 9.11 -11.27 32.17
CA TYR A 217 9.72 -11.82 30.96
C TYR A 217 9.42 -13.33 30.79
N HIS A 218 8.77 -13.69 29.68
CA HIS A 218 8.56 -15.08 29.24
C HIS A 218 8.84 -15.21 27.73
N LYS A 219 9.26 -16.39 27.26
CA LYS A 219 9.64 -16.65 25.85
C LYS A 219 8.52 -16.52 24.79
N HIS A 220 7.31 -16.17 25.22
CA HIS A 220 6.14 -15.92 24.37
C HIS A 220 5.45 -14.59 24.70
N THR A 221 6.14 -13.70 25.44
CA THR A 221 5.62 -12.36 25.76
C THR A 221 5.46 -11.55 24.47
N PRO A 222 4.26 -11.00 24.18
CA PRO A 222 3.95 -10.38 22.89
C PRO A 222 4.69 -9.07 22.68
N ILE A 223 4.89 -8.70 21.40
CA ILE A 223 5.81 -7.63 20.99
C ILE A 223 5.51 -6.25 21.61
N TRP A 224 4.26 -5.98 21.98
CA TRP A 224 3.83 -4.72 22.60
C TRP A 224 4.31 -4.53 24.04
N TRP A 225 4.68 -5.61 24.76
CA TRP A 225 5.21 -5.50 26.13
C TRP A 225 6.58 -4.79 26.13
N TYR A 226 7.38 -5.00 25.09
CA TYR A 226 8.65 -4.29 24.89
C TYR A 226 8.48 -2.83 24.46
N THR A 227 7.27 -2.40 24.08
CA THR A 227 6.92 -1.01 23.74
C THR A 227 6.01 -0.34 24.78
N ALA A 228 5.68 -1.02 25.88
CA ALA A 228 5.18 -0.37 27.09
C ALA A 228 6.30 0.50 27.71
N GLU A 229 5.94 1.42 28.62
CA GLU A 229 6.91 2.26 29.37
C GLU A 229 7.69 1.43 30.41
N THR A 230 8.46 0.46 29.93
CA THR A 230 9.43 -0.31 30.70
C THR A 230 10.76 0.42 30.78
N PHE A 231 11.50 0.20 31.86
CA PHE A 231 12.83 0.78 32.07
C PHE A 231 13.81 0.47 30.90
N ILE A 232 13.66 -0.70 30.27
CA ILE A 232 14.48 -1.11 29.11
C ILE A 232 14.25 -0.15 27.93
N TYR A 233 12.99 0.17 27.62
CA TYR A 233 12.66 1.15 26.58
C TYR A 233 13.28 2.52 26.91
N SER A 234 13.07 3.05 28.11
CA SER A 234 13.58 4.38 28.48
C SER A 234 15.11 4.46 28.45
N THR A 235 15.80 3.40 28.86
CA THR A 235 17.27 3.38 28.96
C THR A 235 17.95 3.13 27.62
N LEU A 236 17.40 2.26 26.76
CA LEU A 236 17.90 2.13 25.38
C LEU A 236 17.61 3.41 24.58
N ASN A 237 16.41 3.99 24.71
CA ASN A 237 16.04 5.26 24.06
C ASN A 237 16.92 6.43 24.56
N ARG A 238 17.24 6.51 25.86
CA ARG A 238 18.24 7.44 26.42
C ARG A 238 19.61 7.21 25.77
N GLY A 239 20.13 5.99 25.81
CA GLY A 239 21.44 5.64 25.26
C GLY A 239 21.57 5.95 23.76
N LEU A 240 20.57 5.58 22.95
CA LEU A 240 20.55 5.82 21.51
C LEU A 240 20.29 7.30 21.12
N ARG A 241 19.57 8.07 21.94
CA ARG A 241 19.37 9.53 21.72
C ARG A 241 20.60 10.37 22.07
N VAL A 242 21.32 10.04 23.15
CA VAL A 242 22.52 10.79 23.57
C VAL A 242 23.83 10.18 23.04
N MET A 243 23.73 9.07 22.32
CA MET A 243 24.84 8.22 21.86
C MET A 243 25.80 7.82 23.00
N ASP A 244 25.24 7.31 24.10
CA ASP A 244 26.01 6.76 25.21
C ASP A 244 26.67 5.43 24.80
N VAL A 245 27.95 5.52 24.44
CA VAL A 245 28.71 4.41 23.87
C VAL A 245 28.88 3.26 24.86
N ASP A 246 28.99 3.52 26.16
CA ASP A 246 29.23 2.44 27.14
C ASP A 246 27.90 1.70 27.47
N ILE A 247 26.73 2.35 27.39
CA ILE A 247 25.40 1.67 27.40
C ILE A 247 25.24 0.81 26.14
N ILE A 248 25.42 1.40 24.95
CA ILE A 248 25.23 0.73 23.65
C ILE A 248 26.15 -0.51 23.54
N MET A 249 27.43 -0.37 23.90
CA MET A 249 28.41 -1.45 23.82
C MET A 249 28.20 -2.56 24.87
N LYS A 250 27.72 -2.24 26.09
CA LYS A 250 27.43 -3.27 27.12
C LYS A 250 26.26 -4.17 26.71
N LEU A 251 25.27 -3.63 26.02
CA LEU A 251 24.14 -4.37 25.45
C LEU A 251 24.52 -5.19 24.20
N GLY A 252 25.80 -5.22 23.82
CA GLY A 252 26.33 -6.00 22.70
C GLY A 252 26.11 -5.37 21.32
N VAL A 253 25.51 -4.18 21.27
CA VAL A 253 25.11 -3.46 20.06
C VAL A 253 26.23 -2.51 19.61
N VAL A 254 26.42 -2.37 18.30
CA VAL A 254 27.30 -1.37 17.68
C VAL A 254 26.50 -0.60 16.64
N VAL A 255 26.44 0.73 16.75
CA VAL A 255 25.74 1.62 15.81
C VAL A 255 26.76 2.37 14.95
N ILE A 256 26.59 2.33 13.63
CA ILE A 256 27.41 3.04 12.64
C ILE A 256 26.52 3.97 11.83
N LEU A 257 26.82 5.27 11.88
CA LEU A 257 26.14 6.31 11.09
C LEU A 257 26.93 6.59 9.80
N ILE A 258 26.24 6.55 8.66
CA ILE A 258 26.72 7.04 7.37
C ILE A 258 25.63 7.94 6.72
N PRO A 259 25.96 8.83 5.77
CA PRO A 259 25.10 9.97 5.42
C PRO A 259 23.67 9.68 4.94
N THR A 260 23.36 8.44 4.55
CA THR A 260 22.04 7.99 4.11
C THR A 260 21.61 6.65 4.73
N LEU A 261 22.32 6.17 5.77
CA LEU A 261 22.09 4.83 6.32
C LEU A 261 22.58 4.72 7.78
N VAL A 262 21.89 3.90 8.58
CA VAL A 262 22.33 3.48 9.91
C VAL A 262 22.49 1.96 9.92
N ILE A 263 23.71 1.48 10.14
CA ILE A 263 24.03 0.05 10.24
C ILE A 263 24.18 -0.28 11.72
N VAL A 264 23.56 -1.37 12.16
CA VAL A 264 23.63 -1.85 13.55
C VAL A 264 23.99 -3.33 13.58
N THR A 265 24.96 -3.70 14.42
CA THR A 265 25.49 -5.08 14.49
C THR A 265 25.69 -5.58 15.93
N LYS A 266 25.62 -6.89 16.11
CA LYS A 266 25.80 -7.59 17.39
C LYS A 266 27.20 -8.14 17.53
N ARG A 267 27.86 -7.90 18.67
CA ARG A 267 29.23 -8.36 18.92
C ARG A 267 29.27 -9.82 19.39
N SER A 268 29.52 -10.75 18.47
CA SER A 268 29.74 -12.17 18.80
C SER A 268 30.84 -12.36 19.86
N LYS A 269 30.62 -13.32 20.76
CA LYS A 269 31.43 -13.57 21.96
C LYS A 269 31.95 -15.01 22.05
N HIS A 270 31.82 -15.80 20.98
CA HIS A 270 32.21 -17.21 20.93
C HIS A 270 33.20 -17.49 19.79
N ASN A 271 34.48 -17.52 20.15
CA ASN A 271 35.42 -18.45 19.54
C ASN A 271 35.36 -19.74 20.38
N HIS A 272 34.98 -20.86 19.77
CA HIS A 272 35.58 -22.17 20.07
C HIS A 272 35.39 -23.10 18.87
N GLU A 273 36.23 -24.13 18.79
CA GLU A 273 36.33 -24.99 17.62
C GLU A 273 35.13 -25.95 17.50
N ASP A 274 34.44 -25.94 16.36
CA ASP A 274 34.10 -27.19 15.66
C ASP A 274 33.78 -26.98 14.17
N GLY A 275 33.63 -28.08 13.42
CA GLY A 275 33.66 -28.09 11.95
C GLY A 275 32.49 -27.42 11.23
N ILE A 276 32.79 -26.65 10.18
CA ILE A 276 31.81 -26.01 9.28
C ILE A 276 31.00 -27.06 8.50
N SER A 277 29.74 -27.23 8.87
CA SER A 277 28.70 -27.62 7.90
C SER A 277 28.36 -26.40 7.03
N SER A 278 27.99 -26.62 5.76
CA SER A 278 27.88 -25.54 4.78
C SER A 278 26.68 -24.61 5.04
N VAL A 279 26.93 -23.47 5.70
CA VAL A 279 26.01 -22.34 5.72
C VAL A 279 25.97 -21.74 4.32
N THR A 280 24.88 -21.99 3.59
CA THR A 280 24.61 -21.32 2.31
C THR A 280 24.32 -19.85 2.57
N THR A 281 25.26 -18.99 2.19
CA THR A 281 25.04 -17.55 2.09
C THR A 281 24.00 -17.25 1.02
N ARG A 282 22.73 -17.08 1.44
CA ARG A 282 21.72 -16.46 0.57
C ARG A 282 22.15 -15.03 0.27
N ASN A 283 22.21 -14.66 -1.00
CA ASN A 283 22.44 -13.28 -1.41
C ASN A 283 21.16 -12.46 -1.19
N ALA A 284 21.29 -11.13 -1.19
CA ALA A 284 20.13 -10.24 -1.27
C ALA A 284 19.33 -10.41 -2.59
N ASP A 285 19.90 -11.10 -3.58
CA ASP A 285 19.26 -11.49 -4.84
C ASP A 285 18.53 -12.84 -4.76
N ASP A 286 18.69 -13.63 -3.68
CA ASP A 286 17.88 -14.84 -3.42
C ASP A 286 16.50 -14.46 -2.84
N TYR A 287 15.80 -13.58 -3.55
CA TYR A 287 14.42 -13.23 -3.26
C TYR A 287 13.56 -14.51 -3.32
N GLN A 288 13.00 -14.94 -2.18
CA GLN A 288 11.90 -15.89 -2.23
C GLN A 288 10.71 -15.21 -2.90
N SER A 289 10.47 -15.57 -4.15
CA SER A 289 9.24 -15.20 -4.83
C SER A 289 8.05 -15.82 -4.10
N ASN A 290 6.84 -15.30 -4.34
CA ASN A 290 5.63 -15.94 -3.85
C ASN A 290 5.57 -17.44 -4.23
N SER A 291 6.11 -17.82 -5.40
CA SER A 291 6.26 -19.22 -5.82
C SER A 291 7.14 -20.05 -4.88
N ASP A 292 8.26 -19.51 -4.39
CA ASP A 292 9.17 -20.24 -3.49
C ASP A 292 8.56 -20.43 -2.10
N TYR A 293 7.75 -19.46 -1.64
CA TYR A 293 6.93 -19.65 -0.45
C TYR A 293 5.86 -20.75 -0.69
N TYR A 294 5.13 -20.70 -1.80
CA TYR A 294 4.11 -21.72 -2.13
C TYR A 294 4.68 -23.13 -2.31
N GLN A 295 5.93 -23.25 -2.80
CA GLN A 295 6.66 -24.51 -2.88
C GLN A 295 7.17 -24.99 -1.51
N SER A 296 7.48 -24.08 -0.59
CA SER A 296 7.87 -24.42 0.79
C SER A 296 6.72 -24.89 1.68
N LEU A 297 5.47 -24.55 1.34
CA LEU A 297 4.28 -25.07 2.03
C LEU A 297 4.09 -26.56 1.72
N THR A 298 4.47 -27.45 2.64
CA THR A 298 4.29 -28.90 2.49
C THR A 298 2.83 -29.31 2.55
N ASP A 299 2.08 -28.73 3.49
CA ASP A 299 0.73 -29.14 3.90
C ASP A 299 -0.33 -28.07 3.59
N VAL A 300 -1.61 -28.41 3.78
CA VAL A 300 -2.76 -27.51 3.57
C VAL A 300 -3.23 -26.93 4.91
N HIS A 301 -3.07 -25.63 5.11
CA HIS A 301 -3.46 -24.89 6.32
C HIS A 301 -4.76 -24.11 6.15
N ASP A 302 -5.36 -23.62 7.24
CA ASP A 302 -6.55 -22.76 7.18
C ASP A 302 -6.19 -21.31 6.78
N PHE A 303 -6.99 -20.70 5.89
CA PHE A 303 -6.65 -19.42 5.24
C PHE A 303 -6.43 -18.26 6.22
N SER A 304 -5.21 -17.70 6.26
CA SER A 304 -4.88 -16.59 7.17
C SER A 304 -5.05 -15.21 6.53
N GLN A 305 -5.16 -14.15 7.34
CA GLN A 305 -5.04 -12.77 6.82
C GLN A 305 -3.68 -12.53 6.13
N THR A 306 -2.60 -13.18 6.59
CA THR A 306 -1.29 -13.12 5.91
C THR A 306 -1.35 -13.70 4.50
N ASP A 307 -2.18 -14.73 4.27
CA ASP A 307 -2.43 -15.25 2.92
C ASP A 307 -3.32 -14.28 2.11
N ASN A 308 -4.29 -13.61 2.75
CA ASN A 308 -5.09 -12.56 2.13
C ASN A 308 -4.25 -11.38 1.59
N LEU A 309 -3.14 -11.06 2.26
CA LEU A 309 -2.15 -10.06 1.82
C LEU A 309 -1.24 -10.56 0.69
N ARG A 310 -0.94 -11.86 0.64
CA ARG A 310 -0.12 -12.48 -0.42
C ARG A 310 -0.84 -12.61 -1.76
N LEU A 311 -2.18 -12.55 -1.76
CA LEU A 311 -2.98 -12.59 -2.97
C LEU A 311 -2.69 -11.39 -3.88
N ASP A 312 -2.26 -11.69 -5.11
CA ASP A 312 -2.11 -10.70 -6.17
C ASP A 312 -3.46 -10.06 -6.47
N ARG A 313 -3.50 -8.74 -6.59
CA ARG A 313 -4.72 -7.99 -6.91
C ARG A 313 -4.67 -7.50 -8.36
N LEU A 314 -5.64 -7.94 -9.15
CA LEU A 314 -5.72 -7.65 -10.59
C LEU A 314 -6.73 -6.52 -10.83
N SER A 315 -6.44 -5.62 -11.77
CA SER A 315 -7.32 -4.48 -12.07
C SER A 315 -7.13 -3.92 -13.49
N SER A 316 -8.14 -3.19 -13.93
CA SER A 316 -8.21 -2.40 -15.17
C SER A 316 -7.73 -3.14 -16.43
N PRO A 317 -8.32 -4.32 -16.73
CA PRO A 317 -8.03 -5.03 -17.98
C PRO A 317 -8.50 -4.23 -19.20
N ARG A 318 -7.66 -4.15 -20.24
CA ARG A 318 -8.01 -3.52 -21.52
C ARG A 318 -7.57 -4.39 -22.70
N PHE A 319 -8.46 -4.57 -23.66
CA PHE A 319 -8.16 -5.22 -24.94
C PHE A 319 -7.11 -4.46 -25.76
N HIS A 320 -6.40 -5.19 -26.62
CA HIS A 320 -5.65 -4.62 -27.74
C HIS A 320 -6.60 -3.93 -28.73
N PRO A 321 -6.38 -2.66 -29.08
CA PRO A 321 -7.42 -1.79 -29.64
C PRO A 321 -7.81 -2.09 -31.10
N ILE A 322 -7.08 -2.94 -31.82
CA ILE A 322 -7.38 -3.28 -33.22
C ILE A 322 -8.06 -4.65 -33.34
N ASN A 323 -7.61 -5.65 -32.58
CA ASN A 323 -8.00 -7.04 -32.80
C ASN A 323 -8.59 -7.75 -31.59
N GLY A 324 -8.49 -7.18 -30.38
CA GLY A 324 -8.95 -7.79 -29.13
C GLY A 324 -8.32 -9.16 -28.76
N LYS A 325 -7.34 -9.66 -29.52
CA LYS A 325 -6.70 -10.97 -29.31
C LYS A 325 -5.80 -11.07 -28.08
N SER A 326 -5.45 -9.93 -27.49
CA SER A 326 -4.65 -9.84 -26.27
C SER A 326 -5.17 -8.72 -25.38
N ILE A 327 -4.79 -8.74 -24.10
CA ILE A 327 -5.14 -7.73 -23.12
C ILE A 327 -3.87 -7.20 -22.43
N ILE A 328 -3.94 -5.97 -21.91
CA ILE A 328 -3.04 -5.48 -20.86
C ILE A 328 -3.86 -5.32 -19.58
N TYR A 329 -3.26 -5.57 -18.42
CA TYR A 329 -3.88 -5.32 -17.11
C TYR A 329 -2.81 -4.95 -16.06
N LEU A 330 -3.27 -4.49 -14.89
CA LEU A 330 -2.42 -4.17 -13.75
C LEU A 330 -2.43 -5.30 -12.72
N ARG A 331 -1.25 -5.71 -12.25
CA ARG A 331 -1.05 -6.67 -11.15
C ARG A 331 -0.37 -5.95 -10.00
N ARG A 332 -1.06 -5.83 -8.86
CA ARG A 332 -0.49 -5.35 -7.59
C ARG A 332 -0.10 -6.51 -6.69
N GLN A 333 1.10 -6.46 -6.14
CA GLN A 333 1.70 -7.47 -5.26
C GLN A 333 2.26 -6.80 -3.99
N TYR A 334 2.35 -7.53 -2.88
CA TYR A 334 2.94 -7.06 -1.62
C TYR A 334 4.30 -7.68 -1.34
N HIS A 335 5.18 -6.96 -0.66
CA HIS A 335 6.54 -7.41 -0.33
C HIS A 335 6.50 -8.42 0.83
N MET A 336 7.13 -9.57 0.63
CA MET A 336 7.41 -10.55 1.69
C MET A 336 8.93 -10.56 1.92
N PRO A 337 9.43 -10.68 3.17
CA PRO A 337 8.70 -11.14 4.36
C PRO A 337 8.05 -10.05 5.23
N ASP A 338 8.37 -8.76 5.02
CA ASP A 338 8.08 -7.71 6.01
C ASP A 338 6.74 -6.96 5.83
N LEU A 339 6.03 -7.15 4.69
CA LEU A 339 4.78 -6.47 4.33
C LEU A 339 4.88 -4.93 4.23
N ARG A 340 6.09 -4.35 4.22
CA ARG A 340 6.31 -2.88 4.28
C ARG A 340 6.17 -2.15 2.94
N GLY A 341 5.66 -2.82 1.91
CA GLY A 341 5.45 -2.21 0.61
C GLY A 341 4.60 -3.05 -0.32
N SER A 342 4.16 -2.43 -1.41
CA SER A 342 3.62 -3.11 -2.58
C SER A 342 4.29 -2.61 -3.84
N THR A 343 4.08 -3.30 -4.96
CA THR A 343 4.38 -2.80 -6.30
C THR A 343 3.18 -3.06 -7.21
N THR A 344 2.97 -2.20 -8.20
CA THR A 344 1.97 -2.44 -9.26
C THR A 344 2.68 -2.43 -10.60
N THR A 345 2.50 -3.48 -11.39
CA THR A 345 3.17 -3.69 -12.68
C THR A 345 2.16 -3.93 -13.80
N LEU A 346 2.57 -3.63 -15.03
CA LEU A 346 1.82 -3.88 -16.25
C LEU A 346 2.11 -5.30 -16.76
N HIS A 347 1.06 -6.03 -17.14
CA HIS A 347 1.13 -7.39 -17.68
C HIS A 347 0.35 -7.48 -18.98
N TRP A 348 0.85 -8.25 -19.92
CA TRP A 348 0.21 -8.56 -21.20
C TRP A 348 -0.16 -10.04 -21.24
N LEU A 349 -1.34 -10.35 -21.79
CA LEU A 349 -1.83 -11.71 -21.93
C LEU A 349 -2.40 -11.91 -23.34
N ASP A 350 -1.87 -12.91 -24.04
CA ASP A 350 -2.42 -13.43 -25.29
C ASP A 350 -3.65 -14.32 -25.01
N LEU A 351 -4.78 -14.08 -25.66
CA LEU A 351 -6.03 -14.82 -25.38
C LEU A 351 -6.16 -16.14 -26.16
N GLU A 352 -5.30 -16.39 -27.16
CA GLU A 352 -5.32 -17.61 -27.99
C GLU A 352 -4.37 -18.68 -27.44
N THR A 353 -3.19 -18.26 -26.98
CA THR A 353 -2.13 -19.12 -26.41
C THR A 353 -2.11 -19.13 -24.88
N ASN A 354 -2.78 -18.18 -24.22
CA ASN A 354 -2.65 -17.86 -22.79
C ASN A 354 -1.21 -17.52 -22.36
N LYS A 355 -0.32 -17.10 -23.29
CA LYS A 355 1.02 -16.62 -22.91
C LYS A 355 0.91 -15.29 -22.16
N ASN A 356 1.31 -15.32 -20.90
CA ASN A 356 1.38 -14.16 -20.01
C ASN A 356 2.81 -13.59 -19.99
N ILE A 357 2.96 -12.27 -20.06
CA ILE A 357 4.25 -11.56 -20.06
C ILE A 357 4.14 -10.35 -19.14
N GLN A 358 4.96 -10.31 -18.09
CA GLN A 358 5.14 -9.10 -17.29
C GLN A 358 5.93 -8.07 -18.11
N LEU A 359 5.32 -6.91 -18.35
CA LEU A 359 5.89 -5.87 -19.21
C LEU A 359 6.90 -4.99 -18.46
N THR A 360 6.56 -4.54 -17.25
CA THR A 360 7.39 -3.62 -16.46
C THR A 360 8.09 -4.32 -15.29
N GLN A 361 9.33 -3.90 -15.00
CA GLN A 361 10.10 -4.38 -13.86
C GLN A 361 9.35 -4.10 -12.54
N PRO A 362 9.25 -5.07 -11.62
CA PRO A 362 8.69 -4.84 -10.28
C PRO A 362 9.72 -4.08 -9.44
N ILE A 363 9.29 -2.98 -8.83
CA ILE A 363 10.11 -2.17 -7.93
C ILE A 363 9.26 -1.81 -6.72
N TRP A 364 9.71 -2.21 -5.53
CA TRP A 364 8.92 -2.05 -4.30
C TRP A 364 8.72 -0.56 -3.94
N GLY A 365 7.49 -0.21 -3.54
CA GLY A 365 7.04 1.17 -3.39
C GLY A 365 6.77 1.90 -4.72
N LYS A 366 6.93 1.23 -5.87
CA LYS A 366 6.60 1.79 -7.18
C LYS A 366 5.39 1.15 -7.82
N HIS A 367 4.54 1.98 -8.43
CA HIS A 367 3.23 1.61 -8.92
C HIS A 367 2.97 2.17 -10.31
N ASP A 368 2.70 1.30 -11.27
CA ASP A 368 2.12 1.67 -12.56
C ASP A 368 0.58 1.73 -12.44
N SER A 369 -0.06 2.71 -13.08
CA SER A 369 -1.50 2.94 -13.00
C SER A 369 -2.08 3.68 -14.23
N GLN A 370 -3.41 3.71 -14.35
CA GLN A 370 -4.19 4.50 -15.34
C GLN A 370 -3.58 4.50 -16.77
N PHE A 371 -3.45 3.32 -17.38
CA PHE A 371 -2.87 3.16 -18.72
C PHE A 371 -3.90 3.25 -19.86
N TYR A 372 -3.48 3.77 -21.01
CA TYR A 372 -4.28 3.99 -22.22
C TYR A 372 -3.45 3.67 -23.47
N TRP A 373 -4.04 2.98 -24.44
CA TRP A 373 -3.41 2.75 -25.75
C TRP A 373 -3.35 4.04 -26.56
N ILE A 374 -2.19 4.29 -27.18
CA ILE A 374 -1.97 5.45 -28.07
C ILE A 374 -1.75 5.04 -29.54
N ASN A 375 -1.63 3.74 -29.79
CA ASN A 375 -1.68 3.07 -31.10
C ASN A 375 -1.71 1.54 -30.84
N SER A 376 -1.37 0.73 -31.84
CA SER A 376 -1.36 -0.75 -31.76
C SER A 376 -0.17 -1.37 -31.02
N ASN A 377 0.91 -0.64 -30.72
CA ASN A 377 2.08 -1.16 -30.02
C ASN A 377 2.63 -0.22 -28.93
N ALA A 378 1.87 0.79 -28.48
CA ALA A 378 2.27 1.63 -27.37
C ALA A 378 1.11 2.05 -26.47
N ILE A 379 1.43 2.27 -25.20
CA ILE A 379 0.55 2.83 -24.16
C ILE A 379 1.21 4.04 -23.49
N LEU A 380 0.40 5.00 -23.05
CA LEU A 380 0.78 5.93 -21.97
C LEU A 380 0.21 5.43 -20.65
N PHE A 381 0.90 5.68 -19.54
CA PHE A 381 0.48 5.32 -18.19
C PHE A 381 1.10 6.25 -17.14
N LEU A 382 0.56 6.26 -15.92
CA LEU A 382 1.16 6.95 -14.78
C LEU A 382 2.05 6.00 -13.98
N SER A 383 3.18 6.51 -13.50
CA SER A 383 4.04 5.76 -12.59
C SER A 383 4.89 6.68 -11.72
N ASN A 384 5.09 6.31 -10.45
CA ASN A 384 6.01 7.00 -9.54
C ASN A 384 7.46 6.52 -9.66
N ARG A 385 7.80 5.75 -10.71
CA ARG A 385 9.16 5.24 -10.98
C ARG A 385 10.21 6.32 -11.28
N ALA A 386 9.80 7.57 -11.49
CA ALA A 386 10.69 8.71 -11.65
C ALA A 386 11.67 8.86 -10.47
N SER A 387 12.84 9.46 -10.73
CA SER A 387 13.88 9.69 -9.72
C SER A 387 13.44 10.61 -8.57
N SER A 388 12.47 11.50 -8.81
CA SER A 388 11.81 12.33 -7.79
C SER A 388 10.85 11.55 -6.88
N GLY A 389 10.44 10.34 -7.26
CA GLY A 389 9.40 9.57 -6.57
C GLY A 389 7.97 10.07 -6.77
N LEU A 390 7.77 11.10 -7.60
CA LEU A 390 6.45 11.62 -7.97
C LEU A 390 5.86 10.81 -9.13
N ASN A 391 4.52 10.70 -9.20
CA ASN A 391 3.86 10.16 -10.39
C ASN A 391 4.13 11.10 -11.58
N GLN A 392 4.54 10.52 -12.70
CA GLN A 392 4.71 11.19 -13.99
C GLN A 392 4.11 10.31 -15.10
N ILE A 393 3.90 10.88 -16.30
CA ILE A 393 3.47 10.12 -17.47
C ILE A 393 4.68 9.40 -18.09
N PHE A 394 4.51 8.12 -18.39
CA PHE A 394 5.48 7.28 -19.09
C PHE A 394 4.84 6.66 -20.35
N GLN A 395 5.66 6.44 -21.39
CA GLN A 395 5.31 5.61 -22.54
C GLN A 395 5.96 4.23 -22.41
N LEU A 396 5.18 3.20 -22.68
CA LEU A 396 5.70 1.86 -22.96
C LEU A 396 5.46 1.53 -24.44
N THR A 397 6.49 1.03 -25.15
CA THR A 397 6.38 0.56 -26.53
C THR A 397 6.67 -0.93 -26.58
N LEU A 398 5.72 -1.72 -27.05
CA LEU A 398 5.82 -3.17 -27.21
C LEU A 398 6.64 -3.48 -28.47
N PRO A 399 7.63 -4.41 -28.41
CA PRO A 399 8.36 -4.85 -29.58
C PRO A 399 7.49 -5.79 -30.44
N ASP A 400 7.69 -5.76 -31.76
CA ASP A 400 6.90 -6.58 -32.70
C ASP A 400 7.07 -8.10 -32.45
N ASN A 401 8.20 -8.51 -31.88
CA ASN A 401 8.49 -9.89 -31.48
C ASN A 401 8.19 -10.20 -30.00
N LEU A 402 7.25 -9.48 -29.36
CA LEU A 402 6.87 -9.66 -27.96
C LEU A 402 6.65 -11.15 -27.57
N LEU A 403 5.96 -11.92 -28.42
CA LEU A 403 5.73 -13.36 -28.20
C LEU A 403 7.01 -14.21 -28.22
N GLU A 404 8.08 -13.77 -28.87
CA GLU A 404 9.38 -14.45 -28.92
C GLU A 404 10.29 -14.05 -27.75
N THR A 405 10.01 -12.94 -27.07
CA THR A 405 10.86 -12.47 -25.97
C THR A 405 10.90 -13.45 -24.78
N THR A 406 12.10 -13.56 -24.20
CA THR A 406 12.43 -14.42 -23.06
C THR A 406 12.69 -13.57 -21.81
N ASN A 407 11.62 -13.22 -21.09
CA ASN A 407 11.65 -12.59 -19.76
C ASN A 407 12.61 -11.40 -19.59
N THR A 408 12.66 -10.50 -20.57
CA THR A 408 13.25 -9.17 -20.43
C THR A 408 12.14 -8.13 -20.26
N PHE A 409 12.17 -7.36 -19.18
CA PHE A 409 11.27 -6.23 -18.99
C PHE A 409 11.49 -5.16 -20.08
N ILE A 410 10.43 -4.45 -20.45
CA ILE A 410 10.49 -3.33 -21.38
C ILE A 410 10.69 -2.06 -20.58
N GLU A 411 11.78 -1.32 -20.85
CA GLU A 411 12.08 -0.08 -20.13
C GLU A 411 11.14 1.06 -20.59
N PRO A 412 10.36 1.68 -19.69
CA PRO A 412 9.45 2.76 -20.06
C PRO A 412 10.17 4.09 -20.21
N ILE A 413 9.71 4.91 -21.16
CA ILE A 413 10.28 6.24 -21.42
C ILE A 413 9.47 7.28 -20.66
N GLN A 414 10.12 8.04 -19.77
CA GLN A 414 9.51 9.16 -19.05
C GLN A 414 9.15 10.30 -20.02
N ILE A 415 7.90 10.75 -20.00
CA ILE A 415 7.36 11.79 -20.91
C ILE A 415 7.27 13.15 -20.21
N THR A 416 6.89 13.18 -18.93
CA THR A 416 6.80 14.41 -18.12
C THR A 416 7.80 14.41 -16.96
N ASN A 417 8.23 15.59 -16.52
CA ASN A 417 9.09 15.74 -15.34
C ASN A 417 8.78 17.06 -14.62
N TYR A 418 7.55 17.16 -14.09
CA TYR A 418 7.11 18.30 -13.28
C TYR A 418 7.56 18.17 -11.82
N SER A 419 7.60 19.29 -11.10
CA SER A 419 7.93 19.30 -9.67
C SER A 419 6.79 18.80 -8.77
N LEU A 420 5.58 18.59 -9.31
CA LEU A 420 4.43 17.99 -8.62
C LEU A 420 4.04 16.64 -9.23
N SER A 421 3.31 15.85 -8.43
CA SER A 421 2.80 14.53 -8.80
C SER A 421 1.57 14.65 -9.71
N ILE A 422 1.60 13.97 -10.85
CA ILE A 422 0.44 13.86 -11.75
C ILE A 422 -0.48 12.72 -11.27
N GLY A 423 -1.78 12.96 -11.23
CA GLY A 423 -2.80 11.92 -11.11
C GLY A 423 -3.78 11.99 -12.28
N ASN A 424 -4.60 10.95 -12.46
CA ASN A 424 -5.77 10.97 -13.33
C ASN A 424 -5.42 11.24 -14.80
N LEU A 425 -4.88 10.24 -15.50
CA LEU A 425 -4.59 10.34 -16.94
C LEU A 425 -5.80 9.92 -17.80
N LEU A 426 -6.12 10.68 -18.84
CA LEU A 426 -7.02 10.28 -19.94
C LEU A 426 -6.41 10.69 -21.28
N VAL A 427 -6.44 9.80 -22.28
CA VAL A 427 -6.00 10.10 -23.66
C VAL A 427 -7.19 9.99 -24.63
N ASN A 428 -7.30 10.89 -25.62
CA ASN A 428 -8.38 10.82 -26.61
C ASN A 428 -8.19 9.66 -27.61
N ARG A 429 -9.26 9.24 -28.29
CA ARG A 429 -9.28 8.08 -29.22
C ARG A 429 -8.25 8.17 -30.36
N GLN A 430 -7.85 9.38 -30.75
CA GLN A 430 -6.87 9.64 -31.82
C GLN A 430 -5.42 9.74 -31.32
N ALA A 431 -5.18 9.75 -30.00
CA ALA A 431 -3.89 10.05 -29.37
C ALA A 431 -3.26 11.38 -29.88
N THR A 432 -4.09 12.42 -29.98
CA THR A 432 -3.72 13.80 -30.34
C THR A 432 -3.87 14.79 -29.18
N ARG A 433 -4.57 14.41 -28.12
CA ARG A 433 -4.71 15.15 -26.86
C ARG A 433 -4.71 14.21 -25.66
N LEU A 434 -4.27 14.71 -24.52
CA LEU A 434 -4.54 14.08 -23.23
C LEU A 434 -4.98 15.10 -22.18
N ALA A 435 -5.64 14.60 -21.15
CA ALA A 435 -5.94 15.30 -19.91
C ALA A 435 -5.15 14.64 -18.78
N PHE A 436 -4.67 15.44 -17.83
CA PHE A 436 -4.14 14.96 -16.56
C PHE A 436 -4.54 15.89 -15.41
N SER A 437 -4.46 15.45 -14.14
CA SER A 437 -4.59 16.36 -12.98
C SER A 437 -3.29 16.57 -12.22
N CYS A 438 -3.15 17.77 -11.67
CA CYS A 438 -2.22 18.08 -10.58
C CYS A 438 -3.00 18.72 -9.43
N GLN A 439 -2.51 18.56 -8.19
CA GLN A 439 -2.96 19.41 -7.08
C GLN A 439 -2.24 20.76 -7.17
N VAL A 440 -2.98 21.85 -7.39
CA VAL A 440 -2.46 23.22 -7.50
C VAL A 440 -3.24 24.19 -6.64
N TYR A 441 -2.67 25.36 -6.36
CA TYR A 441 -3.45 26.50 -5.88
C TYR A 441 -4.14 27.16 -7.07
N ALA A 442 -5.43 27.50 -6.94
CA ALA A 442 -6.29 27.81 -8.09
C ALA A 442 -5.80 28.92 -9.03
N ASN A 443 -4.94 29.83 -8.55
CA ASN A 443 -4.39 30.96 -9.31
C ASN A 443 -2.87 30.85 -9.59
N LEU A 444 -2.25 29.68 -9.38
CA LEU A 444 -0.82 29.44 -9.56
C LEU A 444 -0.56 28.27 -10.52
N SER A 445 0.52 28.35 -11.29
CA SER A 445 1.00 27.19 -12.06
C SER A 445 1.49 26.04 -11.16
N ILE A 446 1.79 24.89 -11.78
CA ILE A 446 2.39 23.71 -11.13
C ILE A 446 3.68 24.07 -10.38
N GLU A 447 4.58 24.84 -11.02
CA GLU A 447 5.89 25.17 -10.46
C GLU A 447 5.80 26.30 -9.41
N GLU A 448 4.88 27.24 -9.57
CA GLU A 448 4.58 28.26 -8.54
C GLU A 448 3.91 27.64 -7.30
N THR A 449 3.02 26.67 -7.50
CA THR A 449 2.45 25.87 -6.40
C THR A 449 3.55 25.14 -5.64
N PHE A 450 4.48 24.46 -6.35
CA PHE A 450 5.61 23.78 -5.72
C PHE A 450 6.51 24.74 -4.93
N ALA A 451 6.86 25.89 -5.51
CA ALA A 451 7.63 26.93 -4.84
C ALA A 451 6.90 27.46 -3.59
N ARG A 452 5.57 27.64 -3.65
CA ARG A 452 4.74 28.02 -2.51
C ARG A 452 4.69 26.95 -1.42
N GLN A 453 4.49 25.68 -1.77
CA GLN A 453 4.52 24.56 -0.82
C GLN A 453 5.87 24.46 -0.08
N ILE A 454 7.00 24.69 -0.77
CA ILE A 454 8.32 24.77 -0.16
C ILE A 454 8.41 25.97 0.80
N ALA A 455 7.96 27.15 0.39
CA ALA A 455 7.97 28.34 1.24
C ALA A 455 7.08 28.18 2.49
N GLU A 456 5.91 27.57 2.35
CA GLU A 456 4.99 27.26 3.45
C GLU A 456 5.59 26.24 4.41
N LYS A 457 6.19 25.15 3.91
CA LYS A 457 6.90 24.14 4.72
C LYS A 457 8.10 24.75 5.47
N ASN A 458 8.83 25.67 4.85
CA ASN A 458 9.98 26.34 5.44
C ASN A 458 9.62 27.54 6.33
N SER A 459 8.34 27.94 6.40
CA SER A 459 7.90 29.13 7.15
C SER A 459 7.94 28.96 8.68
N GLY A 460 8.01 27.72 9.18
CA GLY A 460 7.87 27.41 10.60
C GLY A 460 6.43 27.56 11.14
N ARG A 461 5.43 27.72 10.26
CA ARG A 461 4.01 27.81 10.64
C ARG A 461 3.51 26.49 11.26
N THR A 462 3.01 26.56 12.49
CA THR A 462 2.51 25.41 13.26
C THR A 462 0.97 25.39 13.43
N PHE A 463 0.24 26.17 12.64
CA PHE A 463 -1.22 26.33 12.75
C PHE A 463 -1.88 26.46 11.38
N TYR A 464 -3.07 25.88 11.22
CA TYR A 464 -3.94 26.14 10.07
C TYR A 464 -4.87 27.33 10.33
N GLN A 465 -5.40 27.92 9.26
CA GLN A 465 -6.46 28.94 9.31
C GLN A 465 -7.45 28.62 8.20
N PHE A 466 -8.74 28.69 8.50
CA PHE A 466 -9.82 28.44 7.56
C PHE A 466 -10.92 29.48 7.78
N ASP A 467 -11.36 30.10 6.69
CA ASP A 467 -12.42 31.13 6.71
C ASP A 467 -13.72 30.62 6.04
N LYS A 468 -13.71 29.39 5.47
CA LYS A 468 -14.87 28.63 5.00
C LYS A 468 -14.75 27.13 5.35
N LEU A 469 -15.85 26.39 5.23
CA LEU A 469 -15.82 24.91 5.17
C LEU A 469 -15.44 24.43 3.75
N PHE A 470 -14.92 23.21 3.58
CA PHE A 470 -14.46 22.29 4.62
C PHE A 470 -13.13 22.75 5.24
N ILE A 471 -12.90 22.47 6.53
CA ILE A 471 -11.54 22.62 7.13
C ILE A 471 -10.68 21.37 6.89
N ARG A 472 -11.32 20.22 6.69
CA ARG A 472 -10.73 18.89 6.52
C ARG A 472 -11.71 17.99 5.76
N HIS A 473 -11.23 17.00 5.01
CA HIS A 473 -12.06 16.06 4.25
C HIS A 473 -11.41 14.67 4.33
N TRP A 474 -12.14 13.65 4.81
CA TRP A 474 -11.67 12.28 5.09
C TRP A 474 -10.47 12.14 6.03
N ASP A 475 -9.27 12.48 5.58
CA ASP A 475 -7.98 12.40 6.28
C ASP A 475 -7.03 13.57 5.98
N GLU A 476 -7.38 14.48 5.06
CA GLU A 476 -6.60 15.67 4.72
C GLU A 476 -7.17 16.97 5.34
N TYR A 477 -6.31 17.94 5.66
CA TYR A 477 -6.71 19.32 5.96
C TYR A 477 -6.76 20.15 4.67
N MET A 478 -7.80 20.97 4.50
CA MET A 478 -8.07 21.69 3.25
C MET A 478 -7.23 22.97 3.14
N THR A 479 -5.99 22.81 2.71
CA THR A 479 -4.99 23.90 2.60
C THR A 479 -5.25 24.91 1.46
N GLY A 480 -6.26 24.69 0.62
CA GLY A 480 -6.52 25.46 -0.61
C GLY A 480 -5.86 24.89 -1.86
N LEU A 481 -5.22 23.72 -1.77
CA LEU A 481 -4.81 22.92 -2.93
C LEU A 481 -6.02 22.18 -3.51
N ARG A 482 -6.17 22.22 -4.83
CA ARG A 482 -7.28 21.65 -5.61
C ARG A 482 -6.77 20.77 -6.73
N HIS A 483 -7.46 19.67 -7.02
CA HIS A 483 -7.23 18.90 -8.24
C HIS A 483 -7.73 19.71 -9.45
N HIS A 484 -6.82 20.12 -10.34
CA HIS A 484 -7.18 20.84 -11.57
C HIS A 484 -6.93 19.96 -12.80
N PRO A 485 -7.82 19.94 -13.81
CA PRO A 485 -7.56 19.31 -15.11
C PRO A 485 -6.62 20.18 -15.95
N PHE A 486 -5.56 19.57 -16.47
CA PHE A 486 -4.63 20.14 -17.44
C PHE A 486 -4.82 19.44 -18.79
N LEU A 487 -5.22 20.20 -19.81
CA LEU A 487 -5.40 19.73 -21.19
C LEU A 487 -4.17 20.04 -22.03
N VAL A 488 -3.66 19.07 -22.78
CA VAL A 488 -2.46 19.26 -23.62
C VAL A 488 -2.57 18.51 -24.95
N SER A 489 -2.03 19.11 -26.01
CA SER A 489 -1.87 18.47 -27.31
C SER A 489 -0.64 17.57 -27.31
N ILE A 490 -0.72 16.41 -27.97
CA ILE A 490 0.40 15.47 -28.11
C ILE A 490 0.65 15.10 -29.57
N GLU A 491 1.90 14.85 -29.91
CA GLU A 491 2.33 14.41 -31.24
C GLU A 491 3.31 13.23 -31.15
N ARG A 492 3.27 12.33 -32.15
CA ARG A 492 4.20 11.21 -32.29
C ARG A 492 5.44 11.66 -33.06
N GLN A 493 6.58 11.67 -32.39
CA GLN A 493 7.88 11.96 -32.99
C GLN A 493 8.31 10.86 -33.99
N SER A 494 9.29 11.16 -34.84
CA SER A 494 9.80 10.23 -35.87
C SER A 494 10.41 8.94 -35.32
N ASN A 495 10.85 8.94 -34.05
CA ASN A 495 11.33 7.76 -33.32
C ASN A 495 10.21 6.97 -32.62
N GLY A 496 8.94 7.33 -32.81
CA GLY A 496 7.78 6.66 -32.24
C GLY A 496 7.41 7.07 -30.80
N ILE A 497 8.19 7.95 -30.16
CA ILE A 497 7.90 8.51 -28.83
C ILE A 497 6.88 9.64 -28.97
N PHE A 498 5.87 9.69 -28.10
CA PHE A 498 4.93 10.81 -28.03
C PHE A 498 5.50 11.93 -27.15
N LYS A 499 5.27 13.18 -27.56
CA LYS A 499 5.61 14.37 -26.78
C LYS A 499 4.47 15.36 -26.76
N PHE A 500 4.47 16.25 -25.78
CA PHE A 500 3.57 17.40 -25.73
C PHE A 500 3.95 18.35 -26.89
N SER A 501 2.97 18.77 -27.68
CA SER A 501 3.10 19.73 -28.78
C SER A 501 2.49 21.11 -28.47
N SER A 502 1.91 21.25 -27.28
CA SER A 502 1.55 22.52 -26.65
C SER A 502 2.02 22.52 -25.20
N GLU A 503 2.04 23.69 -24.55
CA GLU A 503 1.99 23.72 -23.08
C GLU A 503 0.65 23.16 -22.58
N PRO A 504 0.58 22.61 -21.36
CA PRO A 504 -0.68 22.24 -20.72
C PRO A 504 -1.49 23.48 -20.34
N VAL A 505 -2.81 23.43 -20.57
CA VAL A 505 -3.76 24.48 -20.19
C VAL A 505 -4.58 24.00 -18.99
N ASP A 506 -4.49 24.73 -17.89
CA ASP A 506 -5.34 24.55 -16.71
C ASP A 506 -6.80 24.95 -17.03
N VAL A 507 -7.72 24.00 -16.87
CA VAL A 507 -9.17 24.15 -17.11
C VAL A 507 -9.85 24.95 -16.00
N LEU A 508 -9.28 25.00 -14.80
CA LEU A 508 -9.84 25.63 -13.61
C LEU A 508 -9.02 26.83 -13.14
N PHE A 509 -8.22 27.45 -14.00
CA PHE A 509 -7.40 28.61 -13.63
C PHE A 509 -8.26 29.79 -13.10
N ASN A 510 -7.97 30.24 -11.88
CA ASN A 510 -8.74 31.14 -11.01
C ASN A 510 -10.10 30.62 -10.51
N ILE A 511 -10.33 29.30 -10.52
CA ILE A 511 -11.54 28.65 -9.99
C ILE A 511 -11.15 27.74 -8.82
N ASP A 512 -11.57 28.09 -7.60
CA ASP A 512 -11.29 27.30 -6.38
C ASP A 512 -12.20 26.06 -6.29
N SER A 513 -11.89 25.02 -7.07
CA SER A 513 -12.71 23.81 -7.17
C SER A 513 -11.89 22.58 -7.54
N ASP A 514 -12.27 21.42 -7.04
CA ASP A 514 -11.70 20.13 -7.45
C ASP A 514 -12.38 19.58 -8.71
N SER A 515 -11.57 19.07 -9.65
CA SER A 515 -11.94 18.19 -10.77
C SER A 515 -10.73 17.31 -11.16
N PRO A 516 -10.81 15.97 -11.01
CA PRO A 516 -11.96 15.22 -10.49
C PRO A 516 -12.23 15.51 -9.01
N THR A 517 -13.47 15.25 -8.57
CA THR A 517 -13.92 15.67 -7.23
C THR A 517 -13.42 14.74 -6.12
N LYS A 518 -13.09 15.29 -4.94
CA LYS A 518 -12.76 14.48 -3.76
C LYS A 518 -14.03 13.85 -3.14
N PRO A 519 -13.93 12.67 -2.50
CA PRO A 519 -12.76 11.80 -2.39
C PRO A 519 -12.65 10.78 -3.54
N PHE A 520 -13.76 10.45 -4.22
CA PHE A 520 -13.88 9.24 -5.05
C PHE A 520 -13.73 9.49 -6.56
N GLY A 521 -13.48 10.73 -7.00
CA GLY A 521 -13.32 11.07 -8.41
C GLY A 521 -12.07 10.43 -9.02
N ASP A 522 -12.24 9.30 -9.70
CA ASP A 522 -11.16 8.36 -10.02
C ASP A 522 -10.33 8.68 -11.27
N GLY A 523 -10.64 9.79 -11.96
CA GLY A 523 -9.98 10.18 -13.21
C GLY A 523 -10.26 9.31 -14.44
N LYS A 524 -10.99 8.20 -14.30
CA LYS A 524 -11.45 7.35 -15.42
C LYS A 524 -12.82 7.79 -15.92
N THR A 525 -13.75 8.12 -15.01
CA THR A 525 -15.17 8.41 -15.33
C THR A 525 -15.52 9.89 -15.26
N GLN A 526 -14.81 10.65 -14.41
CA GLN A 526 -15.11 12.05 -14.07
C GLN A 526 -15.01 13.06 -15.22
N TRP A 527 -14.48 12.64 -16.36
CA TRP A 527 -14.35 13.46 -17.57
C TRP A 527 -14.31 12.60 -18.84
N SER A 528 -14.52 13.22 -20.00
CA SER A 528 -14.48 12.53 -21.29
C SER A 528 -14.15 13.48 -22.44
N PHE A 529 -13.43 12.97 -23.45
CA PHE A 529 -13.27 13.62 -24.75
C PHE A 529 -14.35 13.12 -25.71
N SER A 530 -14.88 13.99 -26.57
CA SER A 530 -15.73 13.59 -27.69
C SER A 530 -15.02 12.60 -28.63
N ALA A 531 -15.78 11.85 -29.43
CA ALA A 531 -15.25 10.85 -30.37
C ALA A 531 -14.17 11.39 -31.33
N ASN A 532 -14.16 12.68 -31.63
CA ASN A 532 -13.17 13.38 -32.45
C ASN A 532 -12.07 14.15 -31.68
N GLY A 533 -12.14 14.25 -30.34
CA GLY A 533 -11.21 15.02 -29.52
C GLY A 533 -11.34 16.55 -29.62
N ASN A 534 -12.45 17.07 -30.16
CA ASN A 534 -12.73 18.50 -30.24
C ASN A 534 -13.58 19.03 -29.08
N SER A 535 -14.17 18.19 -28.25
CA SER A 535 -14.88 18.61 -27.03
C SER A 535 -14.35 17.85 -25.82
N PHE A 536 -14.41 18.49 -24.66
CA PHE A 536 -14.08 17.89 -23.36
C PHE A 536 -15.19 18.20 -22.37
N ALA A 537 -15.66 17.19 -21.64
CA ALA A 537 -16.65 17.29 -20.58
C ALA A 537 -16.04 16.83 -19.26
N TYR A 538 -16.38 17.48 -18.15
CA TYR A 538 -15.84 17.17 -16.82
C TYR A 538 -16.82 17.48 -15.69
N THR A 539 -16.73 16.70 -14.62
CA THR A 539 -17.45 16.92 -13.35
C THR A 539 -16.71 17.99 -12.53
N ARG A 540 -17.44 18.91 -11.91
CA ARG A 540 -16.90 19.95 -11.02
C ARG A 540 -17.86 20.16 -9.84
N GLN A 541 -17.34 20.41 -8.63
CA GLN A 541 -18.17 20.84 -7.49
C GLN A 541 -18.59 22.32 -7.60
N TYR A 542 -19.81 22.62 -7.16
CA TYR A 542 -20.26 23.99 -6.95
C TYR A 542 -19.67 24.55 -5.63
N ASP A 543 -18.50 25.20 -5.72
CA ASP A 543 -17.85 25.88 -4.59
C ASP A 543 -17.59 27.36 -4.90
N GLU A 544 -18.29 28.23 -4.17
CA GLU A 544 -17.87 29.62 -3.87
C GLU A 544 -18.08 29.97 -2.38
N THR A 545 -18.54 29.03 -1.54
CA THR A 545 -18.95 29.28 -0.14
C THR A 545 -18.81 28.01 0.72
N SER A 546 -18.97 28.13 2.05
CA SER A 546 -19.02 26.98 2.98
C SER A 546 -20.11 25.94 2.68
N ALA A 547 -21.04 26.21 1.75
CA ALA A 547 -22.14 25.30 1.42
C ALA A 547 -21.69 23.91 0.93
N VAL A 548 -20.43 23.77 0.48
CA VAL A 548 -19.82 22.47 0.12
C VAL A 548 -19.97 21.38 1.18
N ALA A 549 -20.09 21.74 2.47
CA ALA A 549 -20.25 20.78 3.55
C ALA A 549 -21.69 20.26 3.73
N TRP A 550 -22.71 20.99 3.24
CA TRP A 550 -24.13 20.63 3.34
C TRP A 550 -24.83 20.58 1.97
N THR A 551 -24.05 20.37 0.90
CA THR A 551 -24.58 20.14 -0.45
C THR A 551 -23.84 19.01 -1.16
N THR A 552 -24.58 18.26 -1.98
CA THR A 552 -24.04 17.25 -2.89
C THR A 552 -23.91 17.77 -4.33
N ASN A 553 -24.14 19.08 -4.57
CA ASN A 553 -24.19 19.61 -5.93
C ASN A 553 -22.85 19.49 -6.69
N LEU A 554 -22.84 18.58 -7.66
CA LEU A 554 -21.79 18.42 -8.66
C LEU A 554 -22.40 18.68 -10.05
N ASP A 555 -21.64 19.32 -10.91
CA ASP A 555 -22.07 19.81 -12.21
C ASP A 555 -21.17 19.32 -13.34
N ILE A 556 -21.77 19.02 -14.49
CA ILE A 556 -21.11 18.75 -15.76
C ILE A 556 -20.85 20.05 -16.51
N TYR A 557 -19.58 20.31 -16.77
CA TYR A 557 -19.09 21.40 -17.62
C TYR A 557 -18.56 20.85 -18.94
N THR A 558 -18.67 21.64 -20.02
CA THR A 558 -18.21 21.28 -21.37
C THR A 558 -17.37 22.39 -22.00
N ILE A 559 -16.35 22.02 -22.78
CA ILE A 559 -15.44 22.92 -23.49
C ILE A 559 -15.36 22.51 -24.96
N ASP A 560 -15.45 23.46 -25.88
CA ASP A 560 -15.10 23.28 -27.29
C ASP A 560 -13.61 23.58 -27.49
N LEU A 561 -12.82 22.53 -27.71
CA LEU A 561 -11.37 22.59 -27.93
C LEU A 561 -10.98 22.89 -29.39
N SER A 562 -11.95 23.11 -30.28
CA SER A 562 -11.72 23.65 -31.62
C SER A 562 -11.64 25.18 -31.63
N ILE A 563 -12.10 25.84 -30.57
CA ILE A 563 -12.07 27.30 -30.39
C ILE A 563 -11.07 27.65 -29.27
N PRO A 564 -9.85 28.15 -29.61
CA PRO A 564 -8.81 28.42 -28.62
C PRO A 564 -9.25 29.43 -27.56
N GLY A 565 -9.12 29.06 -26.28
CA GLY A 565 -9.45 29.93 -25.14
C GLY A 565 -10.95 30.06 -24.85
N GLN A 566 -11.81 29.20 -25.41
CA GLN A 566 -13.22 29.16 -25.02
C GLN A 566 -13.39 28.72 -23.56
N ALA A 567 -14.20 29.48 -22.80
CA ALA A 567 -14.55 29.15 -21.43
C ALA A 567 -15.55 27.97 -21.34
N SER A 568 -15.48 27.22 -20.24
CA SER A 568 -16.36 26.09 -19.96
C SER A 568 -17.83 26.53 -19.81
N VAL A 569 -18.74 25.78 -20.43
CA VAL A 569 -20.19 25.95 -20.32
C VAL A 569 -20.74 24.88 -19.39
N CYS A 570 -21.35 25.28 -18.27
CA CYS A 570 -22.13 24.38 -17.43
C CYS A 570 -23.38 23.91 -18.19
N ILE A 571 -23.63 22.60 -18.23
CA ILE A 571 -24.82 22.03 -18.89
C ILE A 571 -25.84 21.46 -17.88
N THR A 572 -25.56 21.48 -16.58
CA THR A 572 -26.41 20.88 -15.52
C THR A 572 -26.82 21.80 -14.37
N CYS A 573 -26.33 23.04 -14.33
CA CYS A 573 -26.46 23.97 -13.18
C CYS A 573 -27.91 24.37 -12.79
N GLU A 574 -28.95 23.81 -13.42
CA GLU A 574 -30.33 23.86 -12.91
C GLU A 574 -30.69 22.71 -11.95
N ASN A 575 -29.89 21.65 -11.92
CA ASN A 575 -29.90 20.62 -10.87
C ASN A 575 -29.12 21.15 -9.65
N LEU A 576 -29.51 20.70 -8.45
CA LEU A 576 -28.84 21.01 -7.18
C LEU A 576 -28.40 19.73 -6.44
N ALA A 577 -28.59 18.57 -7.08
CA ALA A 577 -28.08 17.27 -6.68
C ALA A 577 -26.89 16.86 -7.55
N THR A 578 -26.33 15.68 -7.35
CA THR A 578 -25.13 15.22 -8.04
C THR A 578 -25.37 14.89 -9.52
N ASP A 579 -24.85 15.70 -10.44
CA ASP A 579 -24.62 15.33 -11.84
C ASP A 579 -23.11 15.07 -12.08
N THR A 580 -22.76 13.86 -12.52
CA THR A 580 -21.39 13.33 -12.47
C THR A 580 -21.09 12.30 -13.57
N ASP A 581 -19.82 11.97 -13.75
CA ASP A 581 -19.32 10.92 -14.64
C ASP A 581 -19.74 11.07 -16.12
N PRO A 582 -19.38 12.19 -16.77
CA PRO A 582 -19.74 12.50 -18.15
C PRO A 582 -18.95 11.63 -19.14
N SER A 583 -19.65 10.94 -20.04
CA SER A 583 -19.08 9.97 -20.98
C SER A 583 -19.66 10.17 -22.39
N TYR A 584 -18.87 10.74 -23.31
CA TYR A 584 -19.29 10.96 -24.70
C TYR A 584 -19.51 9.62 -25.43
N SER A 585 -20.45 9.60 -26.38
CA SER A 585 -20.58 8.49 -27.31
C SER A 585 -19.26 8.31 -28.09
N PRO A 586 -18.79 7.06 -28.28
CA PRO A 586 -17.57 6.78 -29.04
C PRO A 586 -17.73 7.01 -30.54
N THR A 587 -18.94 7.32 -31.03
CA THR A 587 -19.27 7.48 -32.46
C THR A 587 -20.02 8.77 -32.81
N ASP A 588 -20.75 9.41 -31.88
CA ASP A 588 -21.37 10.73 -32.08
C ASP A 588 -20.78 11.77 -31.12
N ASN A 589 -20.35 12.91 -31.65
CA ASN A 589 -19.72 13.98 -30.87
C ASN A 589 -20.74 14.86 -30.10
N ASN A 590 -22.02 14.77 -30.45
CA ASN A 590 -23.09 15.57 -29.84
C ASN A 590 -23.79 14.82 -28.69
N ILE A 591 -23.62 13.50 -28.63
CA ILE A 591 -24.23 12.65 -27.60
C ILE A 591 -23.27 12.51 -26.42
N LEU A 592 -23.69 13.02 -25.27
CA LEU A 592 -23.06 12.87 -23.99
C LEU A 592 -24.04 12.17 -23.05
N ILE A 593 -23.60 11.14 -22.33
CA ILE A 593 -24.34 10.65 -21.15
C ILE A 593 -23.62 11.06 -19.86
N TYR A 594 -24.37 11.11 -18.77
CA TYR A 594 -23.85 11.34 -17.42
C TYR A 594 -24.77 10.66 -16.39
N ARG A 595 -24.25 10.40 -15.19
CA ARG A 595 -25.04 9.93 -14.04
C ARG A 595 -25.62 11.12 -13.29
N SER A 596 -26.82 10.94 -12.75
CA SER A 596 -27.64 12.05 -12.25
C SER A 596 -28.49 11.61 -11.06
N GLN A 597 -28.35 12.30 -9.94
CA GLN A 597 -29.24 12.26 -8.78
C GLN A 597 -30.29 13.38 -8.86
N SER A 598 -31.31 13.29 -8.00
CA SER A 598 -32.51 14.14 -8.03
C SER A 598 -32.82 14.86 -6.72
N LYS A 599 -32.28 14.38 -5.59
CA LYS A 599 -32.45 14.96 -4.25
C LYS A 599 -31.18 15.73 -3.82
N PRO A 600 -31.21 17.06 -3.73
CA PRO A 600 -30.09 17.85 -3.20
C PRO A 600 -29.76 17.47 -1.76
N GLY A 601 -28.47 17.38 -1.43
CA GLY A 601 -28.03 17.06 -0.06
C GLY A 601 -28.23 15.59 0.35
N TYR A 602 -28.39 14.68 -0.61
CA TYR A 602 -28.44 13.23 -0.36
C TYR A 602 -27.51 12.48 -1.31
N GLU A 603 -26.36 12.07 -0.80
CA GLU A 603 -25.30 11.36 -1.52
C GLU A 603 -25.72 9.94 -1.94
N SER A 604 -26.69 9.35 -1.24
CA SER A 604 -27.22 8.01 -1.49
C SER A 604 -28.53 8.00 -2.31
N ASP A 605 -28.89 9.11 -2.97
CA ASP A 605 -30.01 9.12 -3.91
C ASP A 605 -29.75 8.21 -5.14
N GLN A 606 -30.81 7.88 -5.87
CA GLN A 606 -30.69 7.02 -7.04
C GLN A 606 -29.96 7.71 -8.19
N TYR A 607 -28.78 7.19 -8.57
CA TYR A 607 -28.15 7.55 -9.83
C TYR A 607 -28.93 6.96 -11.01
N LYS A 608 -29.54 7.85 -11.79
CA LYS A 608 -30.13 7.58 -13.11
C LYS A 608 -29.18 8.02 -14.22
N ILE A 609 -29.36 7.52 -15.44
CA ILE A 609 -28.59 7.96 -16.60
C ILE A 609 -29.35 9.09 -17.31
N LYS A 610 -28.66 10.19 -17.59
CA LYS A 610 -29.16 11.26 -18.48
C LYS A 610 -28.42 11.20 -19.81
N LEU A 611 -29.13 11.48 -20.89
CA LEU A 611 -28.58 11.72 -22.22
C LEU A 611 -28.79 13.19 -22.59
N TYR A 612 -27.70 13.84 -23.00
CA TYR A 612 -27.63 15.19 -23.54
C TYR A 612 -27.20 15.13 -25.01
N ASN A 613 -27.82 15.95 -25.86
CA ASN A 613 -27.70 15.89 -27.32
C ASN A 613 -27.10 17.15 -27.97
N GLY A 614 -26.50 18.05 -27.18
CA GLY A 614 -25.97 19.33 -27.66
C GLY A 614 -27.01 20.46 -27.83
N SER A 615 -28.32 20.20 -27.69
CA SER A 615 -29.38 21.20 -27.87
C SER A 615 -30.20 21.45 -26.59
N ASN A 616 -29.56 21.36 -25.41
CA ASN A 616 -30.20 21.41 -24.08
C ASN A 616 -31.36 20.42 -23.87
N THR A 617 -31.52 19.41 -24.73
CA THR A 617 -32.50 18.34 -24.52
C THR A 617 -31.88 17.27 -23.64
N LYS A 618 -32.44 17.09 -22.44
CA LYS A 618 -32.03 16.07 -21.47
C LYS A 618 -33.09 14.98 -21.42
N GLN A 619 -32.71 13.73 -21.69
CA GLN A 619 -33.57 12.56 -21.56
C GLN A 619 -33.08 11.68 -20.42
N THR A 620 -33.95 11.31 -19.47
CA THR A 620 -33.65 10.22 -18.53
C THR A 620 -33.78 8.87 -19.25
N LEU A 621 -32.77 8.02 -19.18
CA LEU A 621 -32.86 6.62 -19.58
C LEU A 621 -33.26 5.78 -18.36
N LEU A 622 -34.01 4.70 -18.59
CA LEU A 622 -34.48 3.78 -17.54
C LEU A 622 -35.27 4.48 -16.40
N ASP A 623 -36.13 5.47 -16.70
CA ASP A 623 -36.74 6.32 -15.66
C ASP A 623 -37.63 5.58 -14.64
N ASN A 624 -38.18 4.42 -15.00
CA ASN A 624 -38.96 3.54 -14.10
C ASN A 624 -38.11 2.48 -13.36
N TRP A 625 -36.78 2.51 -13.50
CA TRP A 625 -35.84 1.62 -12.80
C TRP A 625 -35.57 2.13 -11.39
N ASP A 626 -35.29 1.23 -10.44
CA ASP A 626 -35.24 1.52 -9.00
C ASP A 626 -33.90 1.15 -8.31
N ARG A 627 -32.93 0.55 -9.02
CA ARG A 627 -31.53 0.38 -8.55
C ARG A 627 -30.69 1.60 -8.93
N SER A 628 -29.73 1.97 -8.09
CA SER A 628 -28.80 3.08 -8.35
C SER A 628 -27.66 2.64 -9.27
N ILE A 629 -27.45 3.32 -10.40
CA ILE A 629 -26.49 2.89 -11.44
C ILE A 629 -25.09 3.45 -11.13
N GLN A 630 -24.08 2.59 -10.99
CA GLN A 630 -22.75 3.01 -10.50
C GLN A 630 -21.74 3.30 -11.63
N VAL A 631 -21.66 2.46 -12.66
CA VAL A 631 -20.76 2.71 -13.81
C VAL A 631 -21.53 2.50 -15.12
N VAL A 632 -21.21 3.29 -16.14
CA VAL A 632 -21.80 3.21 -17.48
C VAL A 632 -20.72 3.19 -18.56
N THR A 633 -20.64 2.09 -19.32
CA THR A 633 -19.62 1.85 -20.34
C THR A 633 -20.28 1.67 -21.71
N TRP A 634 -19.93 2.51 -22.69
CA TRP A 634 -20.40 2.38 -24.07
C TRP A 634 -19.88 1.12 -24.77
N SER A 635 -20.69 0.52 -25.64
CA SER A 635 -20.16 -0.37 -26.69
C SER A 635 -19.35 0.43 -27.73
N PRO A 636 -18.30 -0.15 -28.36
CA PRO A 636 -17.44 0.53 -29.34
C PRO A 636 -18.12 1.21 -30.54
N ASP A 637 -19.36 0.82 -30.87
CA ASP A 637 -20.21 1.41 -31.90
C ASP A 637 -21.12 2.57 -31.41
N GLY A 638 -21.22 2.78 -30.09
CA GLY A 638 -22.09 3.77 -29.46
C GLY A 638 -23.60 3.41 -29.48
N GLN A 639 -23.97 2.16 -29.75
CA GLN A 639 -25.38 1.74 -29.88
C GLN A 639 -25.97 1.10 -28.61
N SER A 640 -25.13 0.77 -27.62
CA SER A 640 -25.55 0.15 -26.37
C SER A 640 -24.65 0.54 -25.19
N LEU A 641 -25.17 0.31 -23.98
CA LEU A 641 -24.50 0.60 -22.71
C LEU A 641 -24.40 -0.69 -21.87
N PHE A 642 -23.25 -0.89 -21.25
CA PHE A 642 -23.04 -1.84 -20.16
C PHE A 642 -23.11 -1.08 -18.84
N LEU A 643 -23.91 -1.58 -17.89
CA LEU A 643 -24.15 -0.93 -16.61
C LEU A 643 -23.60 -1.83 -15.48
N GLU A 644 -22.79 -1.25 -14.60
CA GLU A 644 -22.38 -1.88 -13.34
C GLU A 644 -23.21 -1.28 -12.20
N LEU A 645 -23.87 -2.10 -11.38
CA LEU A 645 -24.72 -1.63 -10.27
C LEU A 645 -24.88 -2.65 -9.13
N PRO A 646 -25.18 -2.21 -7.89
CA PRO A 646 -25.55 -3.08 -6.78
C PRO A 646 -26.99 -3.62 -6.95
N GLU A 647 -27.14 -4.94 -6.91
CA GLU A 647 -28.42 -5.63 -6.84
C GLU A 647 -28.29 -6.93 -6.03
N GLU A 648 -29.20 -7.19 -5.08
CA GLU A 648 -29.26 -8.43 -4.29
C GLU A 648 -27.90 -8.80 -3.67
N ALA A 649 -27.26 -7.86 -2.95
CA ALA A 649 -25.93 -8.03 -2.35
C ALA A 649 -24.77 -8.33 -3.33
N ARG A 650 -24.82 -7.83 -4.57
CA ARG A 650 -23.83 -8.11 -5.62
C ARG A 650 -23.63 -6.91 -6.52
N ASN A 651 -22.42 -6.67 -7.01
CA ASN A 651 -22.23 -5.77 -8.15
C ASN A 651 -22.42 -6.54 -9.46
N VAL A 652 -23.59 -6.36 -10.08
CA VAL A 652 -24.03 -7.09 -11.28
C VAL A 652 -23.74 -6.29 -12.56
N ILE A 653 -23.73 -6.99 -13.70
CA ILE A 653 -23.55 -6.39 -15.03
C ILE A 653 -24.84 -6.54 -15.83
N TYR A 654 -25.30 -5.41 -16.36
CA TYR A 654 -26.46 -5.28 -17.23
C TYR A 654 -26.07 -4.77 -18.63
N HIS A 655 -26.86 -5.11 -19.64
CA HIS A 655 -26.76 -4.57 -21.00
C HIS A 655 -28.06 -3.87 -21.41
N LEU A 656 -27.93 -2.67 -21.96
CA LEU A 656 -29.01 -1.82 -22.44
C LEU A 656 -28.76 -1.44 -23.90
N SER A 657 -29.65 -1.83 -24.80
CA SER A 657 -29.56 -1.53 -26.23
C SER A 657 -30.81 -0.80 -26.73
N ASN A 658 -30.65 0.01 -27.78
CA ASN A 658 -31.73 0.83 -28.33
C ASN A 658 -32.96 -0.01 -28.70
N ASN A 659 -34.11 0.32 -28.11
CA ASN A 659 -35.40 -0.36 -28.27
C ASN A 659 -35.43 -1.85 -27.85
N GLN A 660 -34.51 -2.28 -26.97
CA GLN A 660 -34.50 -3.62 -26.36
C GLN A 660 -34.77 -3.54 -24.84
N PRO A 661 -35.26 -4.62 -24.21
CA PRO A 661 -35.30 -4.71 -22.75
C PRO A 661 -33.89 -4.66 -22.15
N LEU A 662 -33.82 -4.26 -20.88
CA LEU A 662 -32.61 -4.29 -20.06
C LEU A 662 -32.29 -5.75 -19.67
N ILE A 663 -31.08 -6.25 -19.97
CA ILE A 663 -30.70 -7.67 -19.79
C ILE A 663 -29.62 -7.82 -18.71
N ARG A 664 -29.87 -8.60 -17.65
CA ARG A 664 -28.86 -8.95 -16.63
C ARG A 664 -27.93 -10.02 -17.21
N LEU A 665 -26.66 -9.69 -17.43
CA LEU A 665 -25.66 -10.60 -18.01
C LEU A 665 -24.93 -11.42 -16.94
N ILE A 666 -24.69 -10.83 -15.75
CA ILE A 666 -24.04 -11.49 -14.62
C ILE A 666 -24.87 -11.30 -13.35
N SER A 667 -25.12 -12.38 -12.61
CA SER A 667 -26.04 -12.42 -11.46
C SER A 667 -25.46 -12.99 -10.17
N LYS A 668 -24.16 -13.31 -10.14
CA LYS A 668 -23.43 -13.85 -8.97
C LYS A 668 -22.10 -13.12 -8.82
N GLY A 669 -21.54 -13.11 -7.61
CA GLY A 669 -20.28 -12.42 -7.33
C GLY A 669 -20.38 -10.89 -7.48
N THR A 670 -19.27 -10.21 -7.33
CA THR A 670 -19.11 -8.77 -7.58
C THR A 670 -18.19 -8.57 -8.78
N SER A 671 -18.70 -7.89 -9.80
CA SER A 671 -18.04 -7.70 -11.11
C SER A 671 -17.85 -6.21 -11.40
N ARG A 672 -16.65 -5.78 -11.82
CA ARG A 672 -16.29 -4.36 -12.08
C ARG A 672 -15.23 -4.19 -13.17
N ASP A 673 -14.96 -2.95 -13.57
CA ASP A 673 -13.84 -2.57 -14.47
C ASP A 673 -14.05 -3.14 -15.91
N ILE A 674 -15.27 -3.01 -16.46
CA ILE A 674 -15.62 -3.50 -17.82
C ILE A 674 -14.77 -2.84 -18.92
N ASN A 675 -14.27 -3.66 -19.84
CA ASN A 675 -13.78 -3.22 -21.14
C ASN A 675 -14.36 -4.10 -22.27
N VAL A 676 -15.12 -3.49 -23.19
CA VAL A 676 -15.82 -4.16 -24.29
C VAL A 676 -14.86 -4.47 -25.44
N HIS A 677 -15.04 -5.62 -26.10
CA HIS A 677 -14.19 -6.09 -27.19
C HIS A 677 -14.30 -5.17 -28.42
N PRO A 678 -13.19 -4.64 -28.96
CA PRO A 678 -13.23 -3.54 -29.95
C PRO A 678 -13.90 -3.91 -31.28
N MET A 679 -14.06 -5.21 -31.56
CA MET A 679 -14.68 -5.74 -32.77
C MET A 679 -15.97 -6.55 -32.50
N ASN A 680 -16.43 -6.66 -31.24
CA ASN A 680 -17.66 -7.38 -30.89
C ASN A 680 -18.38 -6.75 -29.68
N ASN A 681 -19.53 -6.15 -29.93
CA ASN A 681 -20.30 -5.38 -28.93
C ASN A 681 -21.08 -6.27 -27.93
N GLN A 682 -20.90 -7.60 -27.99
CA GLN A 682 -21.47 -8.59 -27.05
C GLN A 682 -20.42 -9.26 -26.16
N GLU A 683 -19.13 -8.99 -26.38
CA GLU A 683 -18.01 -9.61 -25.67
C GLU A 683 -17.25 -8.57 -24.86
N PHE A 684 -16.83 -8.91 -23.64
CA PHE A 684 -16.12 -7.99 -22.76
C PHE A 684 -15.21 -8.72 -21.78
N ILE A 685 -14.18 -8.01 -21.30
CA ILE A 685 -13.38 -8.40 -20.14
C ILE A 685 -13.71 -7.51 -18.95
N PHE A 686 -13.53 -8.06 -17.76
CA PHE A 686 -13.88 -7.41 -16.50
C PHE A 686 -13.12 -8.08 -15.35
N THR A 687 -13.14 -7.46 -14.18
CA THR A 687 -12.71 -8.08 -12.92
C THR A 687 -13.90 -8.71 -12.20
N HIS A 688 -13.69 -9.88 -11.59
CA HIS A 688 -14.72 -10.63 -10.87
C HIS A 688 -14.16 -11.16 -9.55
N GLN A 689 -15.02 -11.24 -8.54
CA GLN A 689 -14.73 -11.84 -7.23
C GLN A 689 -16.01 -12.40 -6.61
N SER A 690 -15.86 -13.31 -5.66
CA SER A 690 -16.93 -13.80 -4.79
C SER A 690 -16.38 -14.07 -3.39
N PHE A 691 -17.21 -14.42 -2.41
CA PHE A 691 -16.71 -14.87 -1.11
C PHE A 691 -15.82 -16.13 -1.15
N VAL A 692 -15.71 -16.82 -2.29
CA VAL A 692 -14.87 -18.03 -2.48
C VAL A 692 -13.83 -17.89 -3.59
N GLU A 693 -13.77 -16.75 -4.31
CA GLU A 693 -12.72 -16.43 -5.29
C GLU A 693 -12.25 -14.97 -5.12
N PRO A 694 -10.96 -14.72 -4.85
CA PRO A 694 -10.40 -13.36 -4.83
C PRO A 694 -10.31 -12.75 -6.23
N ILE A 695 -10.26 -11.41 -6.29
CA ILE A 695 -10.32 -10.65 -7.55
C ILE A 695 -9.43 -11.20 -8.67
N ASN A 696 -10.09 -11.55 -9.77
CA ASN A 696 -9.52 -12.21 -10.93
C ASN A 696 -10.07 -11.61 -12.23
N ILE A 697 -9.37 -11.76 -13.36
CA ILE A 697 -9.82 -11.24 -14.66
C ILE A 697 -10.61 -12.33 -15.40
N TYR A 698 -11.75 -11.93 -15.95
CA TYR A 698 -12.68 -12.80 -16.66
C TYR A 698 -13.03 -12.23 -18.05
N PHE A 699 -13.47 -13.12 -18.94
CA PHE A 699 -14.01 -12.83 -20.27
C PHE A 699 -15.45 -13.35 -20.34
N TYR A 700 -16.35 -12.49 -20.83
CA TYR A 700 -17.72 -12.81 -21.18
C TYR A 700 -17.83 -12.99 -22.70
N SER A 701 -18.38 -14.13 -23.11
CA SER A 701 -18.50 -14.58 -24.49
C SER A 701 -19.87 -14.21 -25.09
N SER A 702 -19.95 -14.07 -26.41
CA SER A 702 -21.21 -13.77 -27.12
C SER A 702 -22.27 -14.89 -27.02
N ASP A 703 -21.89 -16.10 -26.61
CA ASP A 703 -22.81 -17.20 -26.26
C ASP A 703 -23.35 -17.14 -24.81
N GLY A 704 -22.96 -16.11 -24.05
CA GLY A 704 -23.32 -15.93 -22.64
C GLY A 704 -22.45 -16.73 -21.66
N SER A 705 -21.42 -17.43 -22.15
CA SER A 705 -20.47 -18.14 -21.27
C SER A 705 -19.43 -17.19 -20.67
N MET A 706 -18.92 -17.55 -19.48
CA MET A 706 -17.96 -16.76 -18.72
C MET A 706 -16.74 -17.63 -18.39
N ARG A 707 -15.52 -17.15 -18.67
CA ARG A 707 -14.27 -17.86 -18.35
C ARG A 707 -13.25 -16.95 -17.69
N SER A 708 -12.49 -17.50 -16.74
CA SER A 708 -11.32 -16.81 -16.20
C SER A 708 -10.22 -16.69 -17.26
N LEU A 709 -9.46 -15.60 -17.23
CA LEU A 709 -8.30 -15.33 -18.08
C LEU A 709 -6.96 -15.49 -17.35
N THR A 710 -6.95 -15.49 -16.01
CA THR A 710 -5.73 -15.43 -15.19
C THR A 710 -5.81 -16.35 -13.98
N ASP A 711 -4.66 -16.93 -13.58
CA ASP A 711 -4.63 -17.86 -12.46
C ASP A 711 -3.51 -17.61 -11.43
N HIS A 712 -3.00 -16.37 -11.35
CA HIS A 712 -1.94 -15.94 -10.42
C HIS A 712 -2.09 -16.43 -8.98
N ASN A 713 -3.31 -16.42 -8.44
CA ASN A 713 -3.61 -16.79 -7.05
C ASN A 713 -3.82 -18.30 -6.84
N LYS A 714 -3.96 -19.10 -7.91
CA LYS A 714 -4.33 -20.53 -7.88
C LYS A 714 -3.35 -21.40 -7.10
N ALA A 715 -2.05 -21.08 -7.15
CA ALA A 715 -1.02 -21.81 -6.40
C ALA A 715 -1.17 -21.65 -4.88
N LEU A 716 -1.53 -20.46 -4.39
CA LEU A 716 -1.84 -20.21 -2.98
C LEU A 716 -3.19 -20.81 -2.60
N LEU A 717 -4.21 -20.61 -3.44
CA LEU A 717 -5.57 -21.15 -3.20
C LEU A 717 -5.60 -22.67 -3.14
N ALA A 718 -4.71 -23.38 -3.85
CA ALA A 718 -4.52 -24.83 -3.74
C ALA A 718 -3.81 -25.29 -2.45
N LYS A 719 -3.29 -24.37 -1.63
CA LYS A 719 -2.61 -24.64 -0.36
C LYS A 719 -3.40 -24.21 0.88
N VAL A 720 -4.51 -23.47 0.72
CA VAL A 720 -5.33 -22.99 1.84
C VAL A 720 -6.70 -23.63 1.88
N ARG A 721 -7.21 -23.88 3.09
CA ARG A 721 -8.61 -24.26 3.34
C ARG A 721 -9.44 -22.99 3.51
N LEU A 722 -10.19 -22.66 2.47
CA LEU A 722 -11.32 -21.73 2.55
C LEU A 722 -12.56 -22.44 3.12
N SER A 723 -13.51 -21.67 3.61
CA SER A 723 -14.88 -22.12 3.77
C SER A 723 -15.48 -22.48 2.40
N PRO A 724 -16.05 -23.69 2.22
CA PRO A 724 -16.39 -24.24 0.91
C PRO A 724 -17.72 -23.72 0.33
N ALA A 725 -18.48 -22.92 1.08
CA ALA A 725 -19.78 -22.41 0.67
C ALA A 725 -20.12 -21.10 1.38
N VAL A 726 -20.91 -20.25 0.72
CA VAL A 726 -21.66 -19.17 1.36
C VAL A 726 -23.11 -19.27 0.90
N GLU A 727 -24.04 -19.16 1.83
CA GLU A 727 -25.48 -19.19 1.56
C GLU A 727 -26.06 -17.77 1.68
N ALA A 728 -26.71 -17.28 0.63
CA ALA A 728 -27.63 -16.15 0.74
C ALA A 728 -28.95 -16.65 1.37
N PHE A 729 -29.44 -15.99 2.40
CA PHE A 729 -30.74 -16.25 3.00
C PHE A 729 -31.58 -14.99 3.09
N SER A 730 -32.89 -15.16 3.23
CA SER A 730 -33.83 -14.06 3.45
C SER A 730 -34.81 -14.39 4.57
N PHE A 731 -35.32 -13.35 5.22
CA PHE A 731 -36.26 -13.43 6.35
C PHE A 731 -37.20 -12.21 6.33
N ALA A 732 -38.32 -12.29 7.04
CA ALA A 732 -39.16 -11.12 7.30
C ALA A 732 -38.51 -10.29 8.41
N GLY A 733 -38.05 -9.09 8.06
CA GLY A 733 -37.44 -8.13 8.98
C GLY A 733 -38.46 -7.18 9.60
N ALA A 734 -38.00 -5.98 9.94
CA ALA A 734 -38.83 -4.88 10.40
C ALA A 734 -40.00 -4.64 9.43
N ARG A 735 -41.17 -4.25 9.97
CA ARG A 735 -42.43 -4.05 9.23
C ARG A 735 -42.98 -5.29 8.49
N GLY A 736 -42.25 -6.41 8.48
CA GLY A 736 -42.56 -7.62 7.71
C GLY A 736 -41.91 -7.64 6.31
N ASP A 737 -41.07 -6.66 5.97
CA ASP A 737 -40.42 -6.55 4.68
C ASP A 737 -39.31 -7.62 4.47
N GLN A 738 -38.96 -7.91 3.22
CA GLN A 738 -38.02 -9.00 2.89
C GLN A 738 -36.56 -8.54 3.03
N VAL A 739 -35.95 -8.89 4.15
CA VAL A 739 -34.56 -8.58 4.50
C VAL A 739 -33.66 -9.78 4.20
N TRP A 740 -32.39 -9.50 3.89
CA TRP A 740 -31.43 -10.49 3.37
C TRP A 740 -30.19 -10.60 4.26
N GLY A 741 -29.50 -11.74 4.15
CA GLY A 741 -28.24 -11.96 4.84
C GLY A 741 -27.39 -13.05 4.21
N TRP A 742 -26.14 -13.11 4.65
CA TRP A 742 -25.14 -14.07 4.22
C TRP A 742 -24.74 -14.96 5.39
N HIS A 743 -24.58 -16.25 5.09
CA HIS A 743 -24.09 -17.26 6.02
C HIS A 743 -22.86 -17.96 5.46
N MET A 744 -21.75 -17.93 6.19
CA MET A 744 -20.55 -18.72 5.90
C MET A 744 -20.25 -19.67 7.08
N PRO A 745 -20.13 -20.99 6.87
CA PRO A 745 -19.71 -21.94 7.91
C PRO A 745 -18.19 -21.85 8.16
N PRO A 746 -17.68 -22.42 9.27
CA PRO A 746 -16.25 -22.58 9.50
C PRO A 746 -15.54 -23.33 8.36
N SER A 747 -14.26 -23.04 8.10
CA SER A 747 -13.43 -23.78 7.14
C SER A 747 -13.34 -25.28 7.46
N ASN A 748 -13.37 -25.62 8.75
CA ASN A 748 -13.34 -26.99 9.26
C ASN A 748 -14.73 -27.67 9.34
N GLY A 749 -15.78 -26.99 8.85
CA GLY A 749 -17.13 -27.54 8.69
C GLY A 749 -18.02 -27.47 9.93
N THR A 750 -19.25 -27.97 9.78
CA THR A 750 -20.35 -27.81 10.76
C THR A 750 -20.47 -28.95 11.78
N GLY A 751 -19.53 -29.90 11.79
CA GLY A 751 -19.55 -31.10 12.65
C GLY A 751 -19.25 -30.86 14.14
N LYS A 752 -19.04 -29.61 14.55
CA LYS A 752 -18.86 -29.15 15.94
C LYS A 752 -19.65 -27.87 16.13
N ARG A 753 -20.02 -27.53 17.38
CA ARG A 753 -20.63 -26.21 17.63
C ARG A 753 -19.61 -25.08 17.43
N ALA A 754 -19.93 -24.13 16.56
CA ALA A 754 -19.03 -23.05 16.14
C ALA A 754 -19.38 -21.72 16.82
N PRO A 755 -18.40 -20.92 17.30
CA PRO A 755 -18.68 -19.56 17.73
C PRO A 755 -19.21 -18.71 16.57
N LEU A 756 -19.93 -17.62 16.86
CA LEU A 756 -20.54 -16.74 15.86
C LEU A 756 -19.77 -15.41 15.76
N ALA A 757 -19.36 -15.04 14.54
CA ALA A 757 -19.01 -13.67 14.19
C ALA A 757 -20.20 -13.02 13.47
N PHE A 758 -20.85 -12.07 14.14
CA PHE A 758 -21.99 -11.33 13.60
C PHE A 758 -21.51 -9.97 13.07
N LEU A 759 -21.53 -9.79 11.75
CA LEU A 759 -20.91 -8.66 11.06
C LEU A 759 -21.96 -7.62 10.65
N ILE A 760 -21.74 -6.36 11.02
CA ILE A 760 -22.63 -5.22 10.73
C ILE A 760 -21.88 -4.24 9.81
N HIS A 761 -22.40 -3.98 8.62
CA HIS A 761 -21.73 -3.14 7.62
C HIS A 761 -21.79 -1.64 7.95
N GLY A 762 -20.93 -0.87 7.30
CA GLY A 762 -20.94 0.59 7.33
C GLY A 762 -22.04 1.20 6.43
N GLY A 763 -21.87 2.47 6.07
CA GLY A 763 -22.87 3.25 5.35
C GLY A 763 -23.60 4.20 6.32
N PRO A 764 -24.90 4.02 6.59
CA PRO A 764 -25.68 2.78 6.46
C PRO A 764 -26.05 2.35 5.03
N GLN A 765 -26.01 3.25 4.07
CA GLN A 765 -26.41 3.04 2.67
C GLN A 765 -25.35 2.25 1.88
N SER A 766 -25.07 1.02 2.30
CA SER A 766 -24.24 0.04 1.62
C SER A 766 -24.75 -1.39 1.88
N SER A 767 -24.08 -2.41 1.36
CA SER A 767 -24.42 -3.82 1.58
C SER A 767 -23.16 -4.62 1.91
N TRP A 768 -23.30 -5.71 2.67
CA TRP A 768 -22.35 -6.83 2.52
C TRP A 768 -22.55 -7.43 1.13
N ASP A 769 -21.63 -7.16 0.21
CA ASP A 769 -21.58 -7.79 -1.12
C ASP A 769 -20.54 -8.91 -1.18
N GLU A 770 -20.50 -9.67 -2.29
CA GLU A 770 -19.54 -10.77 -2.48
C GLU A 770 -18.09 -10.28 -2.77
N ALA A 771 -17.64 -9.15 -2.22
CA ALA A 771 -16.31 -8.59 -2.45
C ALA A 771 -15.21 -9.21 -1.55
N TRP A 772 -13.98 -9.28 -2.08
CA TRP A 772 -12.82 -9.84 -1.38
C TRP A 772 -11.90 -8.76 -0.80
N GLY A 773 -12.29 -8.19 0.35
CA GLY A 773 -11.51 -7.18 1.07
C GLY A 773 -10.24 -7.70 1.77
N PHE A 774 -9.46 -6.78 2.35
CA PHE A 774 -8.46 -7.07 3.39
C PHE A 774 -9.12 -7.09 4.77
N GLY A 775 -9.68 -5.94 5.18
CA GLY A 775 -10.66 -5.89 6.27
C GLY A 775 -11.97 -6.58 5.91
N TRP A 776 -12.74 -6.96 6.94
CA TRP A 776 -14.13 -7.46 6.85
C TRP A 776 -14.38 -8.69 5.96
N ASN A 777 -13.33 -9.37 5.51
CA ASN A 777 -13.42 -10.56 4.66
C ASN A 777 -13.96 -11.77 5.45
N PHE A 778 -15.10 -12.32 5.06
CA PHE A 778 -15.78 -13.41 5.78
C PHE A 778 -14.89 -14.67 5.94
N GLN A 779 -14.05 -14.98 4.94
CA GLN A 779 -13.17 -16.15 4.96
C GLN A 779 -12.17 -16.12 6.13
N THR A 780 -11.76 -14.93 6.58
CA THR A 780 -10.74 -14.78 7.63
C THR A 780 -11.29 -14.92 9.03
N TYR A 781 -12.61 -14.83 9.21
CA TYR A 781 -13.31 -15.26 10.42
C TYR A 781 -13.63 -16.77 10.36
N ALA A 782 -14.08 -17.27 9.20
CA ALA A 782 -14.43 -18.66 9.01
C ALA A 782 -13.24 -19.63 9.17
N SER A 783 -12.04 -19.21 8.75
CA SER A 783 -10.79 -19.96 8.94
C SER A 783 -10.35 -20.05 10.41
N GLN A 784 -10.70 -19.05 11.23
CA GLN A 784 -10.52 -19.08 12.69
C GLN A 784 -11.60 -19.91 13.42
N GLY A 785 -12.43 -20.64 12.66
CA GLY A 785 -13.42 -21.57 13.19
C GLY A 785 -14.79 -20.96 13.52
N TYR A 786 -15.03 -19.69 13.18
CA TYR A 786 -16.33 -19.06 13.38
C TYR A 786 -17.33 -19.44 12.28
N ALA A 787 -18.61 -19.53 12.63
CA ALA A 787 -19.67 -19.28 11.67
C ALA A 787 -19.81 -17.75 11.52
N VAL A 788 -19.99 -17.27 10.30
CA VAL A 788 -20.15 -15.85 9.98
C VAL A 788 -21.57 -15.58 9.54
N ILE A 789 -22.19 -14.55 10.10
CA ILE A 789 -23.48 -14.01 9.64
C ILE A 789 -23.29 -12.52 9.38
N GLY A 790 -23.64 -12.06 8.18
CA GLY A 790 -23.84 -10.65 7.88
C GLY A 790 -25.29 -10.41 7.45
N ILE A 791 -25.91 -9.32 7.91
CA ILE A 791 -27.26 -8.93 7.53
C ILE A 791 -27.18 -7.64 6.72
N ASN A 792 -27.95 -7.55 5.64
CA ASN A 792 -28.14 -6.32 4.86
C ASN A 792 -29.52 -5.76 5.23
N PHE A 793 -29.50 -4.84 6.17
CA PHE A 793 -30.67 -4.31 6.86
C PHE A 793 -31.29 -3.12 6.08
N HIS A 794 -32.51 -2.72 6.46
CA HIS A 794 -33.19 -1.52 5.97
C HIS A 794 -32.21 -0.35 5.89
N GLY A 795 -32.11 0.29 4.72
CA GLY A 795 -31.06 1.25 4.38
C GLY A 795 -30.05 0.73 3.36
N SER A 796 -29.87 -0.58 3.20
CA SER A 796 -28.91 -1.12 2.22
C SER A 796 -29.21 -0.73 0.77
N ASP A 797 -28.16 -0.43 0.01
CA ASP A 797 -28.19 0.12 -1.35
C ASP A 797 -28.67 -0.88 -2.43
N SER A 798 -28.40 -2.18 -2.24
CA SER A 798 -28.59 -3.20 -3.29
C SER A 798 -30.02 -3.74 -3.45
N TYR A 799 -31.01 -3.17 -2.75
CA TYR A 799 -32.41 -3.63 -2.76
C TYR A 799 -33.41 -2.61 -3.34
N GLY A 800 -32.92 -1.45 -3.78
CA GLY A 800 -33.70 -0.42 -4.45
C GLY A 800 -34.04 0.76 -3.54
N GLN A 801 -34.25 1.94 -4.14
CA GLN A 801 -34.23 3.21 -3.42
C GLN A 801 -35.20 3.31 -2.24
N ASN A 802 -36.38 2.70 -2.31
CA ASN A 802 -37.34 2.70 -1.18
C ASN A 802 -36.81 1.94 0.06
N PHE A 803 -35.93 0.94 -0.13
CA PHE A 803 -35.27 0.24 0.97
C PHE A 803 -34.11 1.08 1.51
N THR A 804 -33.38 1.79 0.64
CA THR A 804 -32.32 2.74 1.00
C THR A 804 -32.84 3.96 1.78
N ASP A 805 -33.92 4.58 1.31
CA ASP A 805 -34.60 5.73 1.93
C ASP A 805 -35.31 5.37 3.26
N SER A 806 -35.50 4.06 3.55
CA SER A 806 -36.39 3.60 4.65
C SER A 806 -35.95 4.00 6.07
N ILE A 807 -34.68 4.35 6.23
CA ILE A 807 -34.01 4.70 7.51
C ILE A 807 -33.97 6.19 7.82
N ILE A 808 -34.45 7.05 6.92
CA ILE A 808 -34.55 8.49 7.17
C ILE A 808 -35.40 8.71 8.44
N SER A 809 -34.85 9.41 9.44
CA SER A 809 -35.42 9.58 10.79
C SER A 809 -35.64 8.29 11.61
N GLU A 810 -35.12 7.14 11.17
CA GLU A 810 -35.27 5.81 11.77
C GLU A 810 -33.90 5.07 11.93
N TYR A 811 -32.82 5.86 12.02
CA TYR A 811 -31.40 5.47 12.07
C TYR A 811 -31.01 4.42 13.13
N GLY A 812 -31.82 4.21 14.16
CA GLY A 812 -31.60 3.21 15.22
C GLY A 812 -32.77 2.24 15.45
N SER A 813 -33.80 2.22 14.60
CA SER A 813 -34.97 1.34 14.74
C SER A 813 -34.95 0.16 13.76
N LEU A 814 -35.34 0.37 12.50
CA LEU A 814 -35.46 -0.72 11.50
C LEU A 814 -34.14 -1.51 11.35
N PRO A 815 -32.96 -0.86 11.27
CA PRO A 815 -31.70 -1.57 11.19
C PRO A 815 -31.44 -2.48 12.40
N TYR A 816 -31.77 -2.00 13.60
CA TYR A 816 -31.62 -2.76 14.85
C TYR A 816 -32.62 -3.93 14.94
N GLU A 817 -33.87 -3.71 14.53
CA GLU A 817 -34.92 -4.73 14.47
C GLU A 817 -34.54 -5.85 13.47
N ASP A 818 -34.06 -5.49 12.27
CA ASP A 818 -33.55 -6.43 11.28
C ASP A 818 -32.38 -7.25 11.78
N LEU A 819 -31.43 -6.64 12.47
CA LEU A 819 -30.28 -7.33 13.06
C LEU A 819 -30.73 -8.31 14.16
N GLN A 820 -31.73 -7.94 14.97
CA GLN A 820 -32.30 -8.81 16.00
C GLN A 820 -33.07 -10.01 15.38
N LEU A 821 -33.90 -9.75 14.36
CA LEU A 821 -34.68 -10.76 13.66
C LEU A 821 -33.78 -11.69 12.83
N GLY A 822 -32.81 -11.13 12.11
CA GLY A 822 -31.84 -11.86 11.29
C GLY A 822 -30.92 -12.76 12.12
N LEU A 823 -30.43 -12.29 13.28
CA LEU A 823 -29.71 -13.13 14.24
C LEU A 823 -30.59 -14.28 14.74
N THR A 824 -31.85 -14.00 15.08
CA THR A 824 -32.81 -15.01 15.58
C THR A 824 -33.12 -16.06 14.51
N TYR A 825 -33.34 -15.63 13.26
CA TYR A 825 -33.54 -16.50 12.11
C TYR A 825 -32.31 -17.39 11.86
N ALA A 826 -31.11 -16.80 11.84
CA ALA A 826 -29.86 -17.52 11.60
C ALA A 826 -29.58 -18.59 12.67
N LEU A 827 -29.74 -18.26 13.96
CA LEU A 827 -29.54 -19.22 15.05
C LEU A 827 -30.55 -20.38 15.01
N ASN A 828 -31.78 -20.14 14.55
CA ASN A 828 -32.79 -21.18 14.36
C ASN A 828 -32.51 -22.06 13.12
N LYS A 829 -32.06 -21.46 12.01
CA LYS A 829 -31.76 -22.15 10.76
C LYS A 829 -30.47 -22.98 10.82
N TYR A 830 -29.48 -22.50 11.57
CA TYR A 830 -28.14 -23.09 11.66
C TYR A 830 -27.82 -23.56 13.09
N PRO A 831 -28.45 -24.65 13.59
CA PRO A 831 -28.37 -25.07 15.00
C PRO A 831 -26.98 -25.53 15.47
N TYR A 832 -26.01 -25.67 14.57
CA TYR A 832 -24.60 -25.88 14.93
C TYR A 832 -23.91 -24.58 15.40
N ILE A 833 -24.49 -23.41 15.15
CA ILE A 833 -23.96 -22.14 15.67
C ILE A 833 -24.13 -22.10 17.19
N ASP A 834 -23.13 -21.59 17.89
CA ASP A 834 -23.07 -21.49 19.34
C ASP A 834 -23.47 -20.10 19.83
N SER A 835 -24.76 -19.95 20.14
CA SER A 835 -25.35 -18.77 20.77
C SER A 835 -24.65 -18.31 22.05
N ASP A 836 -23.98 -19.22 22.77
CA ASP A 836 -23.22 -18.88 23.98
C ASP A 836 -21.77 -18.44 23.70
N ARG A 837 -21.35 -18.41 22.44
CA ARG A 837 -20.04 -17.93 21.98
C ARG A 837 -20.17 -17.03 20.74
N ALA A 838 -21.10 -16.08 20.79
CA ALA A 838 -21.25 -15.06 19.76
C ALA A 838 -20.50 -13.76 20.11
N VAL A 839 -19.96 -13.10 19.09
CA VAL A 839 -19.42 -11.73 19.13
C VAL A 839 -20.05 -10.92 18.00
N ALA A 840 -20.21 -9.61 18.19
CA ALA A 840 -20.67 -8.70 17.14
C ALA A 840 -19.61 -7.66 16.83
N LEU A 841 -19.42 -7.36 15.54
CA LEU A 841 -18.41 -6.45 15.03
C LEU A 841 -19.00 -5.55 13.95
N GLY A 842 -18.57 -4.29 13.88
CA GLY A 842 -18.95 -3.39 12.77
C GLY A 842 -18.08 -2.15 12.67
N ALA A 843 -17.94 -1.63 11.44
CA ALA A 843 -17.22 -0.39 11.14
C ALA A 843 -18.17 0.76 10.82
N SER A 844 -17.77 2.01 11.10
CA SER A 844 -18.54 3.21 10.71
C SER A 844 -19.95 3.19 11.32
N TYR A 845 -21.01 3.27 10.51
CA TYR A 845 -22.39 2.98 10.95
C TYR A 845 -22.53 1.65 11.70
N GLY A 846 -21.87 0.59 11.24
CA GLY A 846 -21.83 -0.69 11.95
C GLY A 846 -21.21 -0.57 13.35
N GLY A 847 -20.22 0.31 13.53
CA GLY A 847 -19.62 0.63 14.82
C GLY A 847 -20.56 1.44 15.73
N TYR A 848 -21.32 2.37 15.16
CA TYR A 848 -22.45 3.04 15.83
C TYR A 848 -23.49 2.03 16.30
N MET A 849 -23.89 1.10 15.43
CA MET A 849 -24.86 0.06 15.73
C MET A 849 -24.37 -0.88 16.84
N ILE A 850 -23.06 -1.13 16.95
CA ILE A 850 -22.46 -1.84 18.09
C ILE A 850 -22.62 -1.06 19.40
N TYR A 851 -22.37 0.26 19.42
CA TYR A 851 -22.62 1.08 20.62
C TYR A 851 -24.12 1.17 20.97
N TRP A 852 -25.00 1.23 19.97
CA TRP A 852 -26.45 1.19 20.15
C TRP A 852 -26.90 -0.15 20.74
N ILE A 853 -26.47 -1.28 20.16
CA ILE A 853 -26.71 -2.64 20.66
C ILE A 853 -26.25 -2.78 22.11
N ALA A 854 -25.08 -2.25 22.47
CA ALA A 854 -24.60 -2.26 23.86
C ALA A 854 -25.58 -1.58 24.84
N GLY A 855 -26.27 -0.54 24.37
CA GLY A 855 -27.34 0.17 25.07
C GLY A 855 -28.65 -0.62 25.22
N GLN A 856 -28.87 -1.66 24.43
CA GLN A 856 -30.11 -2.46 24.39
C GLN A 856 -29.91 -3.87 25.00
N PRO A 857 -30.33 -4.12 26.26
CA PRO A 857 -30.01 -5.38 26.95
C PRO A 857 -30.54 -6.65 26.28
N GLU A 858 -31.60 -6.58 25.48
CA GLU A 858 -32.16 -7.76 24.79
C GLU A 858 -31.25 -8.29 23.68
N MET A 859 -30.50 -7.40 23.03
CA MET A 859 -29.56 -7.73 21.96
C MET A 859 -28.12 -7.89 22.51
N SER A 860 -27.64 -6.98 23.38
CA SER A 860 -26.26 -7.09 23.90
C SER A 860 -26.00 -8.38 24.67
N ARG A 861 -26.98 -8.91 25.42
CA ARG A 861 -26.85 -10.19 26.14
C ARG A 861 -26.78 -11.43 25.22
N ARG A 862 -26.95 -11.28 23.91
CA ARG A 862 -26.68 -12.34 22.92
C ARG A 862 -25.19 -12.51 22.63
N PHE A 863 -24.37 -11.51 22.94
CA PHE A 863 -22.95 -11.48 22.61
C PHE A 863 -22.07 -11.52 23.87
N LYS A 864 -20.86 -12.05 23.75
CA LYS A 864 -19.83 -12.08 24.82
C LYS A 864 -18.79 -10.96 24.70
N THR A 865 -18.64 -10.40 23.51
CA THR A 865 -17.78 -9.24 23.21
C THR A 865 -18.43 -8.42 22.09
N LEU A 866 -18.26 -7.11 22.16
CA LEU A 866 -18.73 -6.15 21.16
C LEU A 866 -17.52 -5.36 20.59
N ILE A 867 -17.43 -5.23 19.27
CA ILE A 867 -16.23 -4.70 18.59
C ILE A 867 -16.59 -3.57 17.62
N PRO A 868 -16.69 -2.32 18.11
CA PRO A 868 -16.90 -1.14 17.27
C PRO A 868 -15.56 -0.62 16.71
N HIS A 869 -15.54 -0.39 15.39
CA HIS A 869 -14.40 0.14 14.64
C HIS A 869 -14.77 1.49 14.02
N ASN A 870 -14.08 2.58 14.35
CA ASN A 870 -14.40 3.93 13.83
C ASN A 870 -15.91 4.27 13.90
N GLY A 871 -16.54 3.99 15.05
CA GLY A 871 -18.00 4.06 15.24
C GLY A 871 -18.48 5.35 15.93
N ILE A 872 -19.68 5.80 15.58
CA ILE A 872 -20.31 7.01 16.16
C ILE A 872 -20.88 6.68 17.53
N PHE A 873 -20.47 7.41 18.57
CA PHE A 873 -20.89 7.21 19.96
C PHE A 873 -21.90 8.27 20.43
N ASP A 874 -21.70 9.52 20.00
CA ASP A 874 -22.63 10.65 20.14
C ASP A 874 -23.09 11.11 18.75
N THR A 875 -24.32 10.76 18.38
CA THR A 875 -24.96 11.13 17.10
C THR A 875 -25.20 12.62 16.97
N ARG A 876 -25.41 13.34 18.07
CA ARG A 876 -25.68 14.78 18.03
C ARG A 876 -24.41 15.59 17.89
N PHE A 877 -23.34 15.21 18.60
CA PHE A 877 -22.04 15.84 18.38
C PHE A 877 -21.45 15.46 17.01
N MET A 878 -21.79 14.29 16.45
CA MET A 878 -21.42 13.90 15.08
C MET A 878 -21.84 14.95 14.05
N GLY A 879 -23.08 15.43 14.11
CA GLY A 879 -23.62 16.47 13.22
C GLY A 879 -22.98 17.87 13.38
N TYR A 880 -21.98 18.02 14.24
CA TYR A 880 -21.12 19.22 14.33
C TYR A 880 -19.63 18.92 14.06
N SER A 881 -19.23 17.65 13.99
CA SER A 881 -17.81 17.24 14.04
C SER A 881 -17.35 16.35 12.90
N THR A 882 -18.26 15.69 12.18
CA THR A 882 -17.99 15.23 10.81
C THR A 882 -17.73 16.41 9.87
N GLU A 883 -17.26 16.14 8.67
CA GLU A 883 -16.96 17.17 7.66
C GLU A 883 -18.07 17.32 6.60
N GLU A 884 -18.52 16.22 5.98
CA GLU A 884 -19.76 16.15 5.19
C GLU A 884 -20.98 16.17 6.14
N LEU A 885 -21.53 17.37 6.39
CA LEU A 885 -22.70 17.55 7.25
C LEU A 885 -23.98 16.98 6.63
N PHE A 886 -24.09 17.04 5.29
CA PHE A 886 -25.32 16.69 4.54
C PHE A 886 -25.87 15.30 4.90
N PHE A 887 -25.04 14.27 5.07
CA PHE A 887 -25.55 12.92 5.38
C PHE A 887 -26.19 12.88 6.76
N THR A 888 -25.61 13.58 7.75
CA THR A 888 -26.17 13.65 9.11
C THR A 888 -27.44 14.49 9.18
N GLU A 889 -27.57 15.53 8.35
CA GLU A 889 -28.79 16.33 8.23
C GLU A 889 -29.88 15.53 7.51
N HIS A 890 -29.54 14.78 6.47
CA HIS A 890 -30.46 13.94 5.72
C HIS A 890 -31.05 12.81 6.58
N ASP A 891 -30.19 12.02 7.25
CA ASP A 891 -30.65 10.92 8.12
C ASP A 891 -31.47 11.46 9.31
N ALA A 892 -31.26 12.71 9.76
CA ALA A 892 -32.09 13.39 10.76
C ALA A 892 -33.41 13.97 10.20
N GLY A 893 -33.72 13.75 8.93
CA GLY A 893 -34.96 14.18 8.27
C GLY A 893 -34.89 15.56 7.60
N GLY A 894 -33.69 16.04 7.26
CA GLY A 894 -33.44 17.36 6.65
C GLY A 894 -33.35 18.50 7.66
N TYR A 895 -32.90 18.23 8.88
CA TYR A 895 -32.76 19.22 9.97
C TYR A 895 -31.34 19.26 10.50
N THR A 896 -30.86 20.45 10.84
CA THR A 896 -29.58 20.61 11.57
C THR A 896 -29.71 20.26 13.06
N PRO A 897 -28.60 19.97 13.78
CA PRO A 897 -28.65 19.56 15.20
C PRO A 897 -29.01 20.68 16.21
N TRP A 898 -29.32 21.90 15.73
CA TRP A 898 -29.89 22.99 16.52
C TRP A 898 -31.36 23.29 16.17
N GLU A 899 -31.82 22.96 14.96
CA GLU A 899 -33.23 23.07 14.56
C GLU A 899 -34.07 21.93 15.13
N ASN A 900 -33.55 20.70 15.09
CA ASN A 900 -34.22 19.52 15.65
C ASN A 900 -33.25 18.64 16.46
N PRO A 901 -32.86 19.05 17.68
CA PRO A 901 -32.03 18.23 18.58
C PRO A 901 -32.56 16.82 18.80
N ASP A 902 -33.89 16.67 18.94
CA ASP A 902 -34.53 15.41 19.31
C ASP A 902 -34.38 14.34 18.23
N ALA A 903 -34.28 14.73 16.95
CA ALA A 903 -33.99 13.79 15.85
C ALA A 903 -32.65 13.06 16.03
N TYR A 904 -31.62 13.78 16.49
CA TYR A 904 -30.31 13.21 16.77
C TYR A 904 -30.28 12.44 18.10
N GLU A 905 -30.97 12.94 19.14
CA GLU A 905 -30.98 12.31 20.48
C GLU A 905 -31.78 11.00 20.54
N ARG A 906 -32.82 10.84 19.71
CA ARG A 906 -33.75 9.69 19.68
C ARG A 906 -33.04 8.33 19.57
N TYR A 907 -31.90 8.29 18.89
CA TYR A 907 -31.09 7.08 18.65
C TYR A 907 -29.64 7.21 19.13
N ASN A 908 -29.35 8.14 20.04
CA ASN A 908 -28.00 8.46 20.48
C ASN A 908 -27.42 7.41 21.46
N PRO A 909 -26.37 6.64 21.11
CA PRO A 909 -25.80 5.60 21.99
C PRO A 909 -25.29 6.12 23.33
N LEU A 910 -24.81 7.38 23.36
CA LEU A 910 -24.40 8.10 24.58
C LEU A 910 -25.47 8.04 25.69
N ASN A 911 -26.75 8.17 25.32
CA ASN A 911 -27.88 8.17 26.25
C ASN A 911 -28.12 6.79 26.92
N HIS A 912 -27.46 5.73 26.46
CA HIS A 912 -27.65 4.35 26.93
C HIS A 912 -26.41 3.73 27.63
N VAL A 913 -25.36 4.50 27.90
CA VAL A 913 -24.14 4.06 28.64
C VAL A 913 -24.45 3.44 30.01
N ALA A 914 -25.59 3.80 30.63
CA ALA A 914 -26.07 3.18 31.87
C ALA A 914 -26.39 1.68 31.72
N ASN A 915 -26.80 1.24 30.52
CA ASN A 915 -27.18 -0.15 30.23
C ASN A 915 -25.99 -1.04 29.82
N TRP A 916 -24.83 -0.44 29.52
CA TRP A 916 -23.66 -1.17 29.03
C TRP A 916 -23.16 -2.19 30.08
N THR A 917 -22.82 -3.39 29.60
CA THR A 917 -22.43 -4.55 30.42
C THR A 917 -21.40 -5.49 29.76
N GLN A 918 -21.35 -5.58 28.43
CA GLN A 918 -20.46 -6.52 27.74
C GLN A 918 -19.05 -5.94 27.53
N PRO A 919 -17.99 -6.76 27.58
CA PRO A 919 -16.64 -6.35 27.21
C PRO A 919 -16.55 -5.79 25.78
N MET A 920 -15.67 -4.80 25.56
CA MET A 920 -15.49 -4.20 24.24
C MET A 920 -14.04 -4.03 23.78
N LEU A 921 -13.81 -4.26 22.49
CA LEU A 921 -12.58 -3.92 21.78
C LEU A 921 -12.88 -2.76 20.83
N ILE A 922 -12.46 -1.55 21.19
CA ILE A 922 -12.62 -0.35 20.36
C ILE A 922 -11.40 -0.22 19.45
N ILE A 923 -11.61 0.02 18.16
CA ILE A 923 -10.55 0.17 17.15
C ILE A 923 -10.70 1.54 16.47
N LEU A 924 -9.63 2.36 16.45
CA LEU A 924 -9.66 3.74 15.93
C LEU A 924 -8.47 4.12 15.04
N GLY A 925 -8.72 4.90 14.00
CA GLY A 925 -7.72 5.66 13.24
C GLY A 925 -7.67 7.14 13.65
N ALA A 926 -6.48 7.70 13.84
CA ALA A 926 -6.31 9.10 14.29
C ALA A 926 -6.56 10.16 13.20
N HIS A 927 -6.42 9.78 11.93
CA HIS A 927 -6.77 10.61 10.77
C HIS A 927 -8.17 10.30 10.25
N ASP A 928 -9.05 9.73 11.08
CA ASP A 928 -10.46 9.60 10.76
C ASP A 928 -11.18 10.94 11.01
N TYR A 929 -11.48 11.67 9.94
CA TYR A 929 -12.31 12.87 10.02
C TYR A 929 -13.77 12.60 9.63
N ARG A 930 -14.05 11.42 9.06
CA ARG A 930 -15.41 10.95 8.75
C ARG A 930 -16.16 10.66 10.04
N VAL A 931 -15.59 9.84 10.92
CA VAL A 931 -16.04 9.58 12.30
C VAL A 931 -14.89 9.97 13.26
N PRO A 932 -14.89 11.19 13.81
CA PRO A 932 -13.77 11.71 14.61
C PRO A 932 -13.39 10.80 15.79
N ASP A 933 -12.10 10.47 15.93
CA ASP A 933 -11.55 9.53 16.94
C ASP A 933 -12.07 9.75 18.38
N THR A 934 -12.31 11.01 18.76
CA THR A 934 -12.96 11.44 20.01
C THR A 934 -14.26 10.70 20.34
N GLN A 935 -15.02 10.24 19.33
CA GLN A 935 -16.21 9.39 19.46
C GLN A 935 -15.87 8.09 20.20
N GLY A 936 -14.88 7.34 19.69
CA GLY A 936 -14.43 6.09 20.31
C GLY A 936 -13.62 6.29 21.60
N ILE A 937 -12.86 7.38 21.70
CA ILE A 937 -12.17 7.74 22.96
C ILE A 937 -13.20 8.04 24.06
N GLY A 938 -14.31 8.71 23.74
CA GLY A 938 -15.44 8.94 24.64
C GLY A 938 -16.05 7.62 25.13
N ALA A 939 -16.33 6.69 24.21
CA ALA A 939 -16.86 5.36 24.54
C ALA A 939 -15.87 4.53 25.40
N PHE A 940 -14.57 4.57 25.11
CA PHE A 940 -13.55 3.89 25.91
C PHE A 940 -13.49 4.43 27.34
N ASN A 941 -13.47 5.76 27.49
CA ASN A 941 -13.52 6.41 28.80
C ASN A 941 -14.80 6.06 29.57
N ALA A 942 -15.95 5.95 28.88
CA ALA A 942 -17.21 5.52 29.50
C ALA A 942 -17.13 4.07 30.03
N LEU A 943 -16.57 3.13 29.26
CA LEU A 943 -16.39 1.72 29.66
C LEU A 943 -15.46 1.59 30.87
N GLN A 944 -14.29 2.23 30.82
CA GLN A 944 -13.32 2.27 31.91
C GLN A 944 -13.96 2.87 33.17
N ARG A 945 -14.67 4.00 33.04
CA ARG A 945 -15.35 4.65 34.18
C ARG A 945 -16.51 3.82 34.76
N ARG A 946 -17.13 2.97 33.94
CA ARG A 946 -18.15 1.98 34.30
C ARG A 946 -17.60 0.70 34.94
N GLY A 947 -16.29 0.46 34.88
CA GLY A 947 -15.66 -0.79 35.33
C GLY A 947 -15.94 -1.99 34.41
N ILE A 948 -16.19 -1.74 33.12
CA ILE A 948 -16.41 -2.77 32.10
C ILE A 948 -15.07 -3.09 31.44
N GLU A 949 -14.77 -4.38 31.26
CA GLU A 949 -13.56 -4.83 30.57
C GLU A 949 -13.51 -4.24 29.16
N SER A 950 -12.46 -3.49 28.86
CA SER A 950 -12.31 -2.88 27.54
C SER A 950 -10.86 -2.68 27.14
N ARG A 951 -10.63 -2.67 25.83
CA ARG A 951 -9.35 -2.34 25.20
C ARG A 951 -9.59 -1.33 24.09
N LEU A 952 -8.68 -0.37 23.97
CA LEU A 952 -8.57 0.51 22.81
C LEU A 952 -7.35 0.08 21.99
N VAL A 953 -7.55 -0.10 20.69
CA VAL A 953 -6.49 -0.18 19.67
C VAL A 953 -6.57 1.11 18.87
N TYR A 954 -5.52 1.92 18.92
CA TYR A 954 -5.47 3.26 18.34
C TYR A 954 -4.30 3.33 17.36
N PHE A 955 -4.56 3.70 16.11
CA PHE A 955 -3.57 3.79 15.05
C PHE A 955 -3.28 5.25 14.70
N PRO A 956 -2.15 5.84 15.16
CA PRO A 956 -1.85 7.27 15.02
C PRO A 956 -1.66 7.79 13.58
N THR A 957 -1.68 6.91 12.58
CA THR A 957 -1.41 7.25 11.17
C THR A 957 -2.55 6.88 10.23
N GLU A 958 -3.58 6.19 10.71
CA GLU A 958 -4.63 5.59 9.87
C GLU A 958 -5.89 6.46 9.81
N ASN A 959 -6.61 6.34 8.69
CA ASN A 959 -7.89 7.00 8.42
C ASN A 959 -9.08 6.07 8.74
N HIS A 960 -10.27 6.45 8.25
CA HIS A 960 -11.54 5.73 8.45
C HIS A 960 -11.52 4.23 8.11
N TRP A 961 -10.60 3.76 7.24
CA TRP A 961 -10.59 2.39 6.75
C TRP A 961 -9.47 1.49 7.30
N ILE A 962 -8.44 2.04 7.96
CA ILE A 962 -7.25 1.31 8.43
C ILE A 962 -6.59 0.53 7.27
N LEU A 963 -6.01 1.30 6.34
CA LEU A 963 -5.57 0.86 5.01
C LEU A 963 -4.19 0.19 4.99
N ASN A 964 -3.33 0.44 5.97
CA ASN A 964 -2.02 -0.22 6.02
C ASN A 964 -2.19 -1.73 6.27
N PRO A 965 -1.68 -2.62 5.40
CA PRO A 965 -1.84 -4.07 5.53
C PRO A 965 -1.38 -4.66 6.87
N LEU A 966 -0.36 -4.06 7.52
CA LEU A 966 0.11 -4.46 8.84
C LEU A 966 -0.81 -4.01 9.98
N HIS A 967 -1.59 -2.94 9.78
CA HIS A 967 -2.59 -2.45 10.72
C HIS A 967 -3.92 -3.19 10.53
N SER A 968 -4.32 -3.51 9.29
CA SER A 968 -5.46 -4.40 8.99
C SER A 968 -5.26 -5.87 9.44
N LEU A 969 -4.06 -6.21 9.93
CA LEU A 969 -3.65 -7.54 10.43
C LEU A 969 -3.76 -7.68 11.96
N ALA A 970 -3.90 -6.58 12.70
CA ALA A 970 -3.65 -6.50 14.14
C ALA A 970 -4.92 -6.45 15.01
#